data_AF-A0A4U1J3A6-F1
#
_entry.id   AF-A0A4U1J3A6-F1
#
_cell.length_a   1.000
_cell.length_b   1.000
_cell.length_c   1.000
_cell.angle_alpha   90.00
_cell.angle_beta   90.00
_cell.angle_gamma   90.00
#
_symmetry.space_group_name_H-M   'P 1'
#
loop_
_entity.id
_entity.type
_entity.pdbx_description
1 polymer ?
#
loop_
_entity_poly.entity_id
_entity_poly.type
_entity_poly.pdbx_seq_one_letter_code
_entity_poly.pdbx_strand_id
1 'polypeptide(L)'
;MARLRRLHPRRGGLVPPARALLLRQQPRGALVVVGGADARQRLGQARGRRSAGLHHGERRVLPDAPRGHGRHGDPARRGHHGPPGRRVQRLLRGRAAAARGAAEAGDGAPRALPAGAAHRAHGDRGQTDGRARRLLRSRERRRRLHASHARGPEQDRACARARRRGDGAPPRRRVAARRGPTPLAHGLRLARGDPRRDALRRPRRRQEGFCQARAGGVCLSAYASDELTLVFVLHEHDRESIRRAAEAASHPDDTKRAPHLEREELRKFVTLPSDERRAVLAWLEEHGMPHMDVRSVSGQTIFVKTTKEAVGRTFGAECRRWLDDKEKDERALTPMEWPIPRQIAQYVQSVKVRQSGNRARSTMVADAGAEHPMQFPTLEGARESRPEPGFGLTPADVRAIYRFPKATELDGSGETIALLMLGGALDESDLHAFWDAHGIPHPPEIKTYHVGSRPSKVTSANKLYTLEVAMTVEWVGAMAPGARILVYFVDPMVIADPWVTFLLKVIGDRENTPTIVSTSWITPERSYYRVHGRRVVSGLLDQAAAIGVTVISAAGDWGAFDGVPRTIKDGRYVGDAPWPHGVFPAVEERVLSVGGTMITGRAPLTEIAWSGPPPPGLGRVLHFVRLASSGGFSREVPIPKWQKDTLKGWYARGEGDPAVVPYGRGFPDVALMASGSAVQRAPNQPLTMQGYQAVACGQWVDYAGGTSVAAPIWAAIVALMNQARRAAGLGRVGFINPMLYALRKETPAPFREISEGSTDVAMNVLNAHGKAVIHRLSGYSAGPGWDPATGLGVPDVTRLIELVTRRR
;
A
#
# COMPACT_ATOMS: atom_id res chain seq x y z
N MET A 1 37.68 33.92 18.34
CA MET A 1 39.15 34.16 18.38
C MET A 1 39.77 33.30 19.49
N ALA A 2 41.11 33.21 19.58
CA ALA A 2 41.91 32.55 20.63
C ALA A 2 41.51 31.08 20.97
N ARG A 3 42.08 30.03 20.38
CA ARG A 3 43.47 29.48 20.48
C ARG A 3 43.77 28.73 21.79
N LEU A 4 43.83 27.38 21.75
CA LEU A 4 45.06 26.53 21.72
C LEU A 4 45.68 26.28 23.13
N ARG A 5 46.51 25.25 23.43
CA ARG A 5 47.41 24.40 22.60
C ARG A 5 47.95 23.16 23.36
N ARG A 6 48.60 22.23 22.62
CA ARG A 6 49.60 21.19 23.06
C ARG A 6 49.00 19.91 23.71
N LEU A 7 49.58 18.70 23.57
CA LEU A 7 50.65 18.20 22.65
C LEU A 7 50.57 16.66 22.44
N HIS A 8 51.13 16.19 21.32
CA HIS A 8 51.51 14.79 20.97
C HIS A 8 52.84 14.39 21.68
N PRO A 9 53.34 13.10 21.72
CA PRO A 9 53.38 12.18 20.55
C PRO A 9 53.51 10.62 20.71
N ARG A 10 53.20 9.93 19.58
CA ARG A 10 53.93 8.78 18.93
C ARG A 10 54.17 7.40 19.61
N ARG A 11 53.74 6.37 18.82
CA ARG A 11 54.46 5.15 18.36
C ARG A 11 54.77 3.97 19.33
N GLY A 12 54.45 2.77 18.85
CA GLY A 12 55.36 1.60 18.89
C GLY A 12 54.75 0.28 19.39
N GLY A 13 55.13 -0.85 18.77
CA GLY A 13 54.85 -2.21 19.27
C GLY A 13 54.39 -3.20 18.18
N LEU A 14 55.05 -4.37 18.08
CA LEU A 14 54.65 -5.51 17.24
C LEU A 14 54.35 -6.76 18.09
N VAL A 15 53.56 -7.66 17.50
CA VAL A 15 53.21 -9.06 17.85
C VAL A 15 54.42 -10.00 17.54
N PRO A 16 54.65 -11.23 18.09
CA PRO A 16 53.84 -12.20 18.89
C PRO A 16 54.49 -12.44 20.31
N PRO A 17 54.69 -13.63 20.97
CA PRO A 17 54.28 -15.05 20.72
C PRO A 17 53.94 -16.01 21.92
N ALA A 18 53.34 -17.16 21.55
CA ALA A 18 53.50 -18.55 22.03
C ALA A 18 53.39 -19.02 23.52
N ARG A 19 52.33 -19.81 23.78
CA ARG A 19 52.22 -21.14 24.46
C ARG A 19 52.98 -21.48 25.78
N ALA A 20 52.19 -21.74 26.84
CA ALA A 20 52.30 -22.86 27.81
C ALA A 20 50.93 -23.08 28.50
N LEU A 21 50.35 -24.25 28.85
CA LEU A 21 50.63 -25.70 28.69
C LEU A 21 51.20 -26.48 29.90
N LEU A 22 50.32 -26.90 30.84
CA LEU A 22 50.41 -28.03 31.81
C LEU A 22 49.00 -28.27 32.45
N LEU A 23 48.68 -29.34 33.20
CA LEU A 23 48.66 -30.80 32.94
C LEU A 23 48.10 -31.53 34.19
N ARG A 24 47.22 -32.55 34.02
CA ARG A 24 46.77 -33.65 34.96
C ARG A 24 45.24 -33.87 34.86
N GLN A 25 44.66 -35.06 35.09
CA GLN A 25 45.03 -36.47 34.83
C GLN A 25 43.73 -37.32 35.02
N GLN A 26 43.67 -38.57 34.52
CA GLN A 26 42.52 -39.50 34.77
C GLN A 26 42.77 -40.41 36.00
N PRO A 27 41.77 -41.20 36.44
CA PRO A 27 41.65 -42.59 35.93
C PRO A 27 40.20 -43.07 35.66
N ARG A 28 40.07 -44.36 35.28
CA ARG A 28 38.82 -45.08 34.91
C ARG A 28 38.41 -46.12 35.98
N GLY A 29 37.14 -46.55 35.97
CA GLY A 29 36.65 -47.79 36.60
C GLY A 29 35.18 -47.69 37.05
N ALA A 30 34.37 -48.75 37.11
CA ALA A 30 34.51 -50.11 36.56
C ALA A 30 33.11 -50.77 36.41
N LEU A 31 33.04 -51.96 35.81
CA LEU A 31 31.84 -52.82 35.70
C LEU A 31 31.95 -53.98 36.71
N VAL A 32 30.85 -54.47 37.32
CA VAL A 32 30.59 -55.89 37.72
C VAL A 32 29.20 -56.03 38.40
N VAL A 33 28.69 -57.27 38.52
CA VAL A 33 27.28 -57.65 38.81
C VAL A 33 27.14 -58.66 39.98
N VAL A 34 26.05 -58.51 40.76
CA VAL A 34 25.33 -59.49 41.65
C VAL A 34 23.87 -58.96 41.77
N GLY A 35 22.76 -59.70 41.94
CA GLY A 35 22.47 -61.16 42.06
C GLY A 35 21.75 -61.51 43.38
N GLY A 36 20.61 -62.21 43.46
CA GLY A 36 19.61 -62.69 42.48
C GLY A 36 18.49 -63.49 43.19
N ALA A 37 17.30 -63.67 42.57
CA ALA A 37 16.18 -64.53 43.03
C ALA A 37 15.18 -64.82 41.86
N ASP A 38 14.23 -65.77 42.02
CA ASP A 38 13.71 -66.57 40.89
C ASP A 38 12.16 -66.79 40.81
N ALA A 39 11.69 -67.21 39.62
CA ALA A 39 10.39 -67.83 39.23
C ALA A 39 9.09 -66.96 39.29
N ARG A 40 8.10 -67.08 38.38
CA ARG A 40 7.60 -68.24 37.59
C ARG A 40 6.99 -67.90 36.20
N GLN A 41 7.39 -68.65 35.15
CA GLN A 41 6.57 -69.41 34.16
C GLN A 41 5.13 -68.91 33.77
N ARG A 42 4.71 -68.75 32.49
CA ARG A 42 4.47 -69.81 31.44
C ARG A 42 4.33 -69.29 29.97
N LEU A 43 4.12 -70.24 29.02
CA LEU A 43 4.32 -70.17 27.54
C LEU A 43 3.08 -69.87 26.65
N GLY A 44 3.33 -69.48 25.38
CA GLY A 44 2.41 -69.60 24.21
C GLY A 44 2.68 -68.54 23.11
N GLN A 45 3.51 -68.79 22.08
CA GLN A 45 3.18 -69.35 20.73
C GLN A 45 2.12 -68.56 19.90
N ALA A 46 2.25 -68.31 18.58
CA ALA A 46 3.40 -68.41 17.66
C ALA A 46 3.20 -67.64 16.31
N ARG A 47 4.33 -67.36 15.63
CA ARG A 47 4.58 -67.08 14.18
C ARG A 47 3.41 -66.91 13.18
N GLY A 48 3.47 -65.84 12.37
CA GLY A 48 2.81 -65.73 11.04
C GLY A 48 3.49 -64.67 10.15
N ARG A 49 3.76 -64.95 8.86
CA ARG A 49 4.64 -64.12 7.99
C ARG A 49 4.19 -64.13 6.51
N ARG A 50 4.49 -63.02 5.80
CA ARG A 50 4.64 -62.83 4.32
C ARG A 50 3.44 -62.51 3.41
N SER A 51 3.82 -61.86 2.29
CA SER A 51 3.13 -61.64 1.00
C SER A 51 1.85 -60.77 1.04
N ALA A 52 1.76 -59.60 0.40
CA ALA A 52 2.24 -59.06 -0.88
C ALA A 52 1.40 -59.49 -2.10
N GLY A 53 0.90 -58.50 -2.83
CA GLY A 53 0.12 -58.62 -4.07
C GLY A 53 -0.25 -57.24 -4.62
N LEU A 54 0.24 -56.91 -5.81
CA LEU A 54 -0.18 -55.71 -6.57
C LEU A 54 -1.42 -56.04 -7.41
N HIS A 55 -2.21 -55.04 -7.83
CA HIS A 55 -2.41 -54.71 -9.25
C HIS A 55 -3.34 -53.49 -9.49
N HIS A 56 -3.30 -52.95 -10.72
CA HIS A 56 -4.18 -51.90 -11.25
C HIS A 56 -5.60 -52.42 -11.57
N GLY A 57 -6.58 -51.52 -11.75
CA GLY A 57 -7.85 -51.83 -12.42
C GLY A 57 -8.79 -50.62 -12.57
N GLU A 58 -9.14 -50.26 -13.81
CA GLU A 58 -9.92 -49.06 -14.16
C GLU A 58 -11.42 -49.39 -14.42
N ARG A 59 -12.31 -48.37 -14.33
CA ARG A 59 -13.66 -48.20 -14.97
C ARG A 59 -14.96 -48.72 -14.32
N ARG A 60 -15.91 -47.76 -14.24
CA ARG A 60 -17.36 -47.76 -14.60
C ARG A 60 -18.22 -49.02 -14.41
N VAL A 61 -19.44 -48.81 -13.89
CA VAL A 61 -20.73 -48.98 -14.64
C VAL A 61 -21.92 -48.37 -13.87
N LEU A 62 -23.04 -48.13 -14.57
CA LEU A 62 -24.36 -47.60 -14.11
C LEU A 62 -25.28 -48.78 -13.65
N PRO A 63 -26.37 -48.57 -12.88
CA PRO A 63 -27.68 -48.28 -13.53
C PRO A 63 -28.75 -47.48 -12.72
N ASP A 64 -29.57 -46.78 -13.50
CA ASP A 64 -31.04 -46.59 -13.49
C ASP A 64 -31.93 -46.54 -12.22
N ALA A 65 -33.10 -45.91 -12.43
CA ALA A 65 -34.22 -45.74 -11.50
C ALA A 65 -35.47 -46.51 -11.97
N PRO A 66 -36.60 -46.43 -11.24
CA PRO A 66 -37.93 -46.50 -11.86
C PRO A 66 -38.69 -45.15 -11.82
N ARG A 67 -39.77 -45.06 -12.62
CA ARG A 67 -40.58 -43.84 -12.83
C ARG A 67 -41.98 -43.95 -12.23
N GLY A 68 -42.62 -42.80 -11.97
CA GLY A 68 -44.08 -42.63 -11.86
C GLY A 68 -44.54 -41.40 -12.65
N HIS A 69 -45.76 -41.39 -13.21
CA HIS A 69 -46.25 -40.37 -14.16
C HIS A 69 -47.63 -39.78 -13.79
N GLY A 70 -47.93 -38.56 -14.29
CA GLY A 70 -49.22 -37.84 -14.15
C GLY A 70 -49.01 -36.37 -13.77
N ARG A 71 -48.84 -35.34 -14.61
CA ARG A 71 -49.29 -34.96 -15.98
C ARG A 71 -50.61 -34.14 -16.05
N HIS A 72 -50.46 -32.83 -16.32
CA HIS A 72 -51.40 -31.83 -16.87
C HIS A 72 -52.57 -31.28 -16.03
N GLY A 73 -52.81 -29.96 -16.12
CA GLY A 73 -53.96 -29.25 -15.55
C GLY A 73 -53.82 -27.71 -15.46
N ASP A 74 -53.97 -26.99 -16.59
CA ASP A 74 -54.10 -25.52 -16.73
C ASP A 74 -54.95 -25.31 -18.01
N PRO A 75 -55.92 -24.35 -18.14
CA PRO A 75 -55.61 -22.92 -17.95
C PRO A 75 -56.73 -21.89 -17.59
N ALA A 76 -56.26 -20.69 -17.21
CA ALA A 76 -56.69 -19.35 -17.66
C ALA A 76 -57.76 -18.46 -16.92
N ARG A 77 -57.48 -17.14 -17.05
CA ARG A 77 -58.35 -15.92 -17.12
C ARG A 77 -58.61 -15.01 -15.89
N ARG A 78 -57.85 -13.90 -15.89
CA ARG A 78 -58.26 -12.47 -15.84
C ARG A 78 -59.19 -11.93 -14.71
N GLY A 79 -58.70 -10.90 -14.02
CA GLY A 79 -59.46 -9.90 -13.24
C GLY A 79 -58.65 -8.59 -13.08
N HIS A 80 -59.29 -7.46 -12.76
CA HIS A 80 -58.65 -6.12 -12.75
C HIS A 80 -58.88 -5.33 -11.43
N HIS A 81 -58.11 -4.24 -11.30
CA HIS A 81 -58.22 -3.12 -10.34
C HIS A 81 -57.73 -3.31 -8.88
N GLY A 82 -57.04 -2.26 -8.39
CA GLY A 82 -56.93 -1.83 -6.99
C GLY A 82 -57.31 -0.35 -6.93
N PRO A 83 -56.80 0.50 -6.01
CA PRO A 83 -55.96 0.24 -4.83
C PRO A 83 -56.66 0.73 -3.52
N PRO A 84 -55.95 0.78 -2.38
CA PRO A 84 -56.32 1.66 -1.27
C PRO A 84 -55.20 2.63 -0.86
N GLY A 85 -55.53 3.66 -0.07
CA GLY A 85 -54.55 4.55 0.53
C GLY A 85 -55.09 5.39 1.68
N ARG A 86 -54.15 6.02 2.42
CA ARG A 86 -54.32 7.02 3.49
C ARG A 86 -54.90 6.55 4.85
N ARG A 87 -54.02 6.68 5.86
CA ARG A 87 -54.24 7.28 7.20
C ARG A 87 -55.33 6.71 8.14
N VAL A 88 -54.89 6.30 9.32
CA VAL A 88 -55.60 6.48 10.61
C VAL A 88 -54.63 7.13 11.60
N GLN A 89 -55.14 7.87 12.59
CA GLN A 89 -54.36 8.50 13.66
C GLN A 89 -55.13 8.44 15.00
N ARG A 90 -54.40 8.36 16.12
CA ARG A 90 -54.77 8.79 17.49
C ARG A 90 -55.71 7.94 18.41
N LEU A 91 -55.22 7.73 19.65
CA LEU A 91 -55.89 7.91 20.99
C LEU A 91 -56.87 6.80 21.52
N LEU A 92 -56.87 6.26 22.76
CA LEU A 92 -56.50 6.69 24.14
C LEU A 92 -56.64 5.56 25.23
N ARG A 93 -55.87 5.66 26.34
CA ARG A 93 -56.12 5.24 27.76
C ARG A 93 -56.42 3.74 28.12
N GLY A 94 -56.16 3.26 29.36
CA GLY A 94 -55.51 3.85 30.56
C GLY A 94 -55.65 2.99 31.86
N ARG A 95 -55.18 3.54 33.03
CA ARG A 95 -55.01 2.92 34.40
C ARG A 95 -53.71 2.07 34.55
N ALA A 96 -52.80 2.19 35.54
CA ALA A 96 -52.71 2.82 36.90
C ALA A 96 -53.42 2.04 38.04
N ALA A 97 -52.98 2.00 39.31
CA ALA A 97 -51.92 2.70 40.11
C ALA A 97 -51.66 1.91 41.44
N ALA A 98 -50.79 2.21 42.43
CA ALA A 98 -49.60 3.07 42.67
C ALA A 98 -48.97 2.74 44.08
N ALA A 99 -47.81 3.29 44.46
CA ALA A 99 -47.19 3.19 45.82
C ALA A 99 -46.42 4.46 46.24
N ARG A 100 -46.25 4.74 47.55
CA ARG A 100 -45.61 5.97 48.12
C ARG A 100 -45.00 5.78 49.54
N GLY A 101 -44.00 6.61 49.85
CA GLY A 101 -43.39 6.88 51.18
C GLY A 101 -41.95 7.39 50.97
N ALA A 102 -41.54 8.65 51.25
CA ALA A 102 -41.59 9.48 52.46
C ALA A 102 -40.59 9.00 53.55
N ALA A 103 -39.72 9.83 54.15
CA ALA A 103 -39.43 11.28 54.01
C ALA A 103 -37.89 11.49 54.29
N GLU A 104 -37.25 12.63 54.64
CA GLU A 104 -37.61 14.00 55.09
C GLU A 104 -36.70 15.07 54.40
N ALA A 105 -36.28 16.14 55.09
CA ALA A 105 -35.47 17.26 54.54
C ALA A 105 -34.61 17.98 55.61
N GLY A 106 -33.71 18.87 55.19
CA GLY A 106 -32.94 19.79 56.07
C GLY A 106 -32.40 21.01 55.31
N ASP A 107 -32.70 22.21 55.81
CA ASP A 107 -32.35 23.52 55.20
C ASP A 107 -30.93 24.01 55.56
N GLY A 108 -30.38 24.96 54.77
CA GLY A 108 -29.07 25.55 55.08
C GLY A 108 -28.53 26.64 54.12
N ALA A 109 -29.06 27.86 54.21
CA ALA A 109 -28.52 29.10 53.64
C ALA A 109 -28.75 30.25 54.66
N PRO A 110 -28.03 31.40 54.67
CA PRO A 110 -27.57 32.14 53.48
C PRO A 110 -26.31 33.06 53.63
N ARG A 111 -26.13 33.95 52.63
CA ARG A 111 -25.65 35.37 52.68
C ARG A 111 -24.16 35.76 52.46
N ALA A 112 -24.08 36.86 51.70
CA ALA A 112 -23.16 38.03 51.79
C ALA A 112 -21.88 38.10 50.91
N LEU A 113 -21.76 39.25 50.22
CA LEU A 113 -20.54 39.86 49.67
C LEU A 113 -19.94 40.81 50.73
N PRO A 114 -18.68 41.26 50.58
CA PRO A 114 -18.47 42.61 50.05
C PRO A 114 -17.27 42.74 49.08
N ALA A 115 -16.92 43.97 48.68
CA ALA A 115 -15.86 44.28 47.70
C ALA A 115 -14.79 45.25 48.25
N GLY A 116 -13.61 45.25 47.62
CA GLY A 116 -12.48 46.18 47.81
C GLY A 116 -11.30 45.71 46.93
N ALA A 117 -10.83 46.45 45.93
CA ALA A 117 -10.02 47.69 45.97
C ALA A 117 -8.52 47.45 46.30
N ALA A 118 -7.53 48.19 45.77
CA ALA A 118 -7.32 48.86 44.47
C ALA A 118 -5.96 49.60 44.49
N HIS A 119 -5.01 49.29 43.60
CA HIS A 119 -3.85 50.15 43.24
C HIS A 119 -3.46 49.80 41.78
N ARG A 120 -3.35 50.73 40.82
CA ARG A 120 -2.36 51.84 40.62
C ARG A 120 -0.91 51.33 40.43
N ALA A 121 -0.10 51.85 39.50
CA ALA A 121 -0.31 52.73 38.34
C ALA A 121 0.97 52.73 37.44
N HIS A 122 0.99 53.57 36.38
CA HIS A 122 2.00 53.72 35.30
C HIS A 122 1.78 52.82 34.07
N GLY A 123 1.60 53.32 32.84
CA GLY A 123 1.25 54.68 32.42
C GLY A 123 2.32 55.42 31.62
N ASP A 124 2.08 55.55 30.31
CA ASP A 124 2.68 56.58 29.44
C ASP A 124 1.66 57.00 28.35
N ARG A 125 1.85 58.16 27.70
CA ARG A 125 0.93 58.77 26.72
C ARG A 125 1.68 59.58 25.65
N GLY A 126 1.50 59.22 24.38
CA GLY A 126 1.87 60.06 23.22
C GLY A 126 1.99 59.25 21.93
N GLN A 127 1.72 59.77 20.73
CA GLN A 127 1.16 61.08 20.36
C GLN A 127 0.15 60.98 19.21
N THR A 128 -0.68 62.03 19.16
CA THR A 128 -1.68 62.44 18.18
C THR A 128 -1.50 62.06 16.70
N ASP A 129 -2.56 61.46 16.14
CA ASP A 129 -3.49 62.06 15.15
C ASP A 129 -2.94 62.78 13.89
N GLY A 130 -3.63 62.60 12.75
CA GLY A 130 -3.43 63.46 11.58
C GLY A 130 -3.60 62.84 10.18
N ARG A 131 -4.86 62.57 9.75
CA ARG A 131 -5.43 62.97 8.44
C ARG A 131 -6.73 62.22 8.07
N ALA A 132 -7.86 62.72 8.55
CA ALA A 132 -9.15 62.53 7.91
C ALA A 132 -9.62 63.85 7.27
N ARG A 133 -9.91 63.84 5.97
CA ARG A 133 -10.86 64.70 5.20
C ARG A 133 -10.43 64.91 3.73
N ARG A 134 -11.10 64.23 2.80
CA ARG A 134 -11.66 64.86 1.59
C ARG A 134 -13.05 64.27 1.32
N LEU A 135 -13.97 65.15 0.94
CA LEU A 135 -15.41 64.98 1.11
C LEU A 135 -16.10 64.15 0.02
N LEU A 136 -17.02 63.29 0.46
CA LEU A 136 -18.37 63.10 -0.05
C LEU A 136 -18.77 63.88 -1.33
N ARG A 137 -18.70 63.22 -2.49
CA ARG A 137 -19.65 63.30 -3.63
C ARG A 137 -19.63 61.95 -4.36
N SER A 138 -20.71 61.36 -4.85
CA SER A 138 -22.15 61.63 -4.66
C SER A 138 -22.93 60.33 -4.92
N ARG A 139 -23.92 59.99 -4.07
CA ARG A 139 -24.81 58.84 -4.29
C ARG A 139 -25.90 59.18 -5.31
N GLU A 140 -25.62 59.16 -6.61
CA GLU A 140 -26.69 59.17 -7.61
C GLU A 140 -26.24 58.73 -9.03
N ARG A 141 -26.70 57.55 -9.47
CA ARG A 141 -27.19 57.25 -10.83
C ARG A 141 -27.55 55.77 -11.02
N ARG A 142 -28.52 55.51 -11.92
CA ARG A 142 -28.86 54.21 -12.54
C ARG A 142 -29.37 53.09 -11.61
N ARG A 143 -30.56 53.31 -11.01
CA ARG A 143 -31.67 52.35 -11.19
C ARG A 143 -32.55 52.82 -12.36
N ARG A 144 -33.36 51.91 -12.91
CA ARG A 144 -34.26 52.07 -14.08
C ARG A 144 -33.55 52.21 -15.43
N LEU A 145 -33.68 51.17 -16.26
CA LEU A 145 -34.52 51.23 -17.46
C LEU A 145 -35.22 49.87 -17.65
N HIS A 146 -36.28 49.82 -18.45
CA HIS A 146 -37.21 48.69 -18.50
C HIS A 146 -36.83 47.61 -19.54
N ALA A 147 -37.40 46.42 -19.37
CA ALA A 147 -37.43 45.40 -20.41
C ALA A 147 -38.41 45.80 -21.55
N SER A 148 -38.20 45.25 -22.75
CA SER A 148 -39.20 44.44 -23.47
C SER A 148 -38.80 44.16 -24.93
N HIS A 149 -39.63 43.34 -25.59
CA HIS A 149 -39.75 43.11 -27.03
C HIS A 149 -38.73 42.22 -27.75
N ALA A 150 -39.30 41.44 -28.68
CA ALA A 150 -38.64 40.54 -29.61
C ALA A 150 -39.34 40.67 -30.97
N ARG A 151 -38.61 40.40 -32.07
CA ARG A 151 -39.08 39.93 -33.40
C ARG A 151 -37.85 39.78 -34.33
N GLY A 152 -37.94 38.91 -35.34
CA GLY A 152 -37.02 38.85 -36.49
C GLY A 152 -37.56 39.70 -37.66
N PRO A 153 -37.35 39.34 -38.95
CA PRO A 153 -36.79 38.06 -39.46
C PRO A 153 -35.85 38.20 -40.70
N GLU A 154 -35.49 37.05 -41.31
CA GLU A 154 -35.08 36.86 -42.74
C GLU A 154 -33.73 37.48 -43.21
N GLN A 155 -33.09 37.09 -44.32
CA GLN A 155 -33.50 36.29 -45.51
C GLN A 155 -32.46 35.21 -45.93
N ASP A 156 -32.93 34.20 -46.70
CA ASP A 156 -32.32 33.52 -47.88
C ASP A 156 -30.83 33.02 -47.91
N ARG A 157 -30.47 31.91 -48.60
CA ARG A 157 -31.20 31.02 -49.54
C ARG A 157 -30.59 29.59 -49.64
N ALA A 158 -31.37 28.69 -50.25
CA ALA A 158 -31.07 27.46 -51.03
C ALA A 158 -29.60 26.92 -51.15
N CYS A 159 -29.35 25.62 -51.32
CA CYS A 159 -30.06 24.70 -52.24
C CYS A 159 -29.91 23.20 -51.88
N ALA A 160 -30.62 22.30 -52.58
CA ALA A 160 -30.74 20.87 -52.25
C ALA A 160 -30.73 19.93 -53.47
N ARG A 161 -30.28 18.67 -53.25
CA ARG A 161 -30.57 17.40 -53.99
C ARG A 161 -29.95 16.24 -53.17
N ALA A 162 -30.54 15.07 -52.88
CA ALA A 162 -31.49 14.16 -53.59
C ALA A 162 -30.83 13.44 -54.79
N ARG A 163 -30.84 12.10 -54.99
CA ARG A 163 -31.33 10.87 -54.29
C ARG A 163 -30.25 9.74 -54.53
N ARG A 164 -30.36 8.41 -54.30
CA ARG A 164 -31.46 7.43 -54.11
C ARG A 164 -30.96 6.14 -53.39
N ARG A 165 -31.92 5.31 -52.94
CA ARG A 165 -31.92 3.95 -52.34
C ARG A 165 -30.90 2.88 -52.82
N GLY A 166 -30.65 1.88 -51.97
CA GLY A 166 -30.23 0.51 -52.34
C GLY A 166 -30.05 -0.43 -51.13
N ASP A 167 -30.87 -1.48 -51.00
CA ASP A 167 -30.79 -2.48 -49.92
C ASP A 167 -29.87 -3.67 -50.25
N GLY A 168 -29.31 -4.36 -49.25
CA GLY A 168 -28.57 -5.61 -49.46
C GLY A 168 -27.84 -6.14 -48.22
N ALA A 169 -28.12 -7.39 -47.83
CA ALA A 169 -27.53 -8.11 -46.69
C ALA A 169 -26.82 -9.42 -47.16
N PRO A 170 -26.17 -10.21 -46.27
CA PRO A 170 -24.83 -10.77 -46.54
C PRO A 170 -24.80 -12.24 -46.99
N PRO A 171 -23.59 -12.81 -47.16
CA PRO A 171 -23.34 -14.16 -46.66
C PRO A 171 -22.01 -14.37 -45.87
N ARG A 172 -21.87 -15.58 -45.30
CA ARG A 172 -20.71 -16.10 -44.52
C ARG A 172 -19.90 -17.15 -45.32
N ARG A 173 -18.85 -17.74 -44.68
CA ARG A 173 -18.15 -19.05 -44.93
C ARG A 173 -16.71 -18.90 -45.49
N ARG A 174 -15.74 -19.83 -45.31
CA ARG A 174 -15.63 -21.08 -44.48
C ARG A 174 -14.15 -21.43 -44.18
N VAL A 175 -13.91 -22.54 -43.47
CA VAL A 175 -12.59 -23.10 -43.03
C VAL A 175 -12.24 -24.40 -43.78
N ALA A 176 -10.97 -24.61 -44.18
CA ALA A 176 -10.26 -25.89 -44.37
C ALA A 176 -8.78 -25.67 -44.86
N ALA A 177 -7.91 -26.70 -45.03
CA ALA A 177 -7.18 -27.46 -43.99
C ALA A 177 -6.06 -28.39 -44.57
N ARG A 178 -4.99 -28.64 -43.78
CA ARG A 178 -4.04 -29.81 -43.78
C ARG A 178 -2.89 -29.97 -44.82
N ARG A 179 -1.80 -30.61 -44.31
CA ARG A 179 -0.70 -31.42 -44.93
C ARG A 179 0.62 -30.75 -45.43
N GLY A 180 1.73 -31.44 -45.11
CA GLY A 180 3.06 -31.49 -45.79
C GLY A 180 3.43 -32.98 -45.98
N PRO A 181 4.73 -33.44 -46.02
CA PRO A 181 6.01 -32.72 -45.90
C PRO A 181 7.19 -33.19 -46.85
N THR A 182 8.38 -32.55 -46.76
CA THR A 182 9.77 -33.05 -47.11
C THR A 182 10.14 -33.44 -48.58
N PRO A 183 11.44 -33.64 -48.96
CA PRO A 183 12.73 -32.98 -48.60
C PRO A 183 13.67 -32.71 -49.84
N LEU A 184 15.01 -32.56 -49.62
CA LEU A 184 16.18 -32.50 -50.56
C LEU A 184 16.60 -31.11 -51.12
N ALA A 185 17.84 -30.87 -51.62
CA ALA A 185 19.21 -31.21 -51.15
C ALA A 185 20.31 -30.49 -52.00
N HIS A 186 21.44 -30.10 -51.37
CA HIS A 186 22.76 -29.71 -51.94
C HIS A 186 22.91 -28.56 -52.98
N GLY A 187 24.06 -27.86 -52.94
CA GLY A 187 24.57 -27.00 -54.02
C GLY A 187 25.57 -25.91 -53.59
N LEU A 188 26.88 -26.17 -53.65
CA LEU A 188 27.92 -25.13 -53.52
C LEU A 188 28.27 -24.51 -54.89
N ARG A 189 28.61 -23.22 -54.93
CA ARG A 189 29.91 -22.74 -55.48
C ARG A 189 30.22 -21.27 -55.17
N LEU A 190 31.49 -20.93 -55.28
CA LEU A 190 32.10 -19.62 -55.03
C LEU A 190 32.38 -18.89 -56.35
N ALA A 191 32.40 -17.55 -56.32
CA ALA A 191 33.12 -16.71 -57.29
C ALA A 191 33.61 -15.42 -56.60
N ARG A 192 34.74 -14.85 -57.08
CA ARG A 192 35.32 -13.57 -56.63
C ARG A 192 35.29 -12.56 -57.79
N GLY A 193 35.19 -11.25 -57.51
CA GLY A 193 35.30 -10.21 -58.53
C GLY A 193 35.20 -8.77 -57.98
N ASP A 194 36.31 -8.05 -58.04
CA ASP A 194 36.55 -6.61 -57.77
C ASP A 194 37.30 -6.07 -59.03
N PRO A 195 37.68 -4.78 -59.26
CA PRO A 195 37.34 -3.50 -58.60
C PRO A 195 36.96 -2.30 -59.53
N ARG A 196 36.55 -1.17 -58.91
CA ARG A 196 36.67 0.26 -59.38
C ARG A 196 35.80 0.65 -60.62
N ARG A 197 35.47 1.94 -60.91
CA ARG A 197 36.17 3.22 -60.66
C ARG A 197 35.25 4.47 -60.68
N ASP A 198 35.80 5.58 -60.19
CA ASP A 198 35.30 6.95 -59.93
C ASP A 198 34.47 7.72 -61.01
N ALA A 199 33.67 8.72 -60.55
CA ALA A 199 33.90 10.19 -60.79
C ALA A 199 32.69 11.11 -61.20
N LEU A 200 32.42 12.08 -60.30
CA LEU A 200 32.27 13.55 -60.55
C LEU A 200 31.04 14.23 -61.24
N ARG A 201 30.36 15.03 -60.39
CA ARG A 201 30.02 16.48 -60.51
C ARG A 201 28.61 16.98 -60.94
N ARG A 202 28.05 17.76 -60.00
CA ARG A 202 26.93 18.74 -60.09
C ARG A 202 27.30 19.95 -60.99
N PRO A 203 26.34 20.87 -61.28
CA PRO A 203 26.48 22.21 -60.65
C PRO A 203 25.19 23.05 -60.36
N ARG A 204 25.18 23.72 -59.18
CA ARG A 204 24.75 25.14 -58.91
C ARG A 204 23.25 25.50 -59.00
N ARG A 205 22.71 26.61 -58.44
CA ARG A 205 23.06 27.71 -57.47
C ARG A 205 21.71 28.29 -56.92
N ARG A 206 21.52 29.22 -55.96
CA ARG A 206 22.22 30.02 -54.90
C ARG A 206 21.08 30.32 -53.83
N GLN A 207 21.06 31.22 -52.82
CA GLN A 207 21.96 32.21 -52.20
C GLN A 207 21.69 32.43 -50.69
N GLU A 208 22.78 32.36 -49.92
CA GLU A 208 23.23 33.08 -48.70
C GLU A 208 22.27 33.78 -47.69
N GLY A 209 22.65 33.72 -46.40
CA GLY A 209 21.98 34.37 -45.26
C GLY A 209 22.77 34.45 -43.93
N PHE A 210 24.11 34.55 -44.00
CA PHE A 210 25.09 34.95 -42.94
C PHE A 210 25.02 34.45 -41.47
N CYS A 211 26.12 33.80 -41.04
CA CYS A 211 26.87 33.92 -39.76
C CYS A 211 26.13 34.01 -38.39
N GLN A 212 26.54 33.29 -37.34
CA GLN A 212 27.91 33.06 -36.86
C GLN A 212 28.13 31.68 -36.21
N ALA A 213 29.39 31.26 -36.08
CA ALA A 213 29.80 30.14 -35.23
C ALA A 213 30.79 30.60 -34.15
N ARG A 214 30.68 30.04 -32.94
CA ARG A 214 31.73 30.04 -31.91
C ARG A 214 31.94 28.63 -31.36
N ALA A 215 33.17 28.34 -30.94
CA ALA A 215 33.62 27.01 -30.57
C ALA A 215 32.96 26.48 -29.28
N GLY A 216 32.97 25.15 -29.11
CA GLY A 216 32.40 24.47 -27.94
C GLY A 216 31.74 23.12 -28.21
N GLY A 217 31.63 22.71 -29.48
CA GLY A 217 31.05 21.42 -29.88
C GLY A 217 31.91 20.22 -29.49
N VAL A 218 31.83 19.78 -28.24
CA VAL A 218 32.26 18.43 -27.85
C VAL A 218 31.41 17.42 -28.63
N CYS A 219 32.07 16.58 -29.43
CA CYS A 219 31.40 15.46 -30.06
C CYS A 219 31.05 14.42 -28.99
N LEU A 220 29.85 14.55 -28.41
CA LEU A 220 29.29 13.54 -27.52
C LEU A 220 29.02 12.26 -28.32
N SER A 221 30.00 11.36 -28.36
CA SER A 221 29.82 10.01 -28.89
C SER A 221 28.64 9.35 -28.17
N ALA A 222 27.59 9.01 -28.91
CA ALA A 222 26.36 8.43 -28.39
C ALA A 222 26.53 6.95 -27.97
N TYR A 223 27.43 6.69 -27.01
CA TYR A 223 27.47 5.43 -26.28
C TYR A 223 26.38 5.41 -25.22
N ALA A 224 25.12 5.28 -25.69
CA ALA A 224 24.08 4.71 -24.86
C ALA A 224 24.51 3.26 -24.55
N SER A 225 24.73 2.94 -23.27
CA SER A 225 25.20 1.62 -22.88
C SER A 225 24.07 0.60 -23.02
N ASP A 226 24.18 -0.32 -23.97
CA ASP A 226 23.29 -1.49 -24.14
C ASP A 226 23.26 -2.45 -22.93
N GLU A 227 23.98 -2.12 -21.85
CA GLU A 227 24.07 -2.87 -20.61
C GLU A 227 22.78 -2.75 -19.78
N LEU A 228 22.26 -3.89 -19.35
CA LEU A 228 21.11 -4.01 -18.46
C LEU A 228 21.42 -5.01 -17.34
N THR A 229 20.73 -4.87 -16.20
CA THR A 229 20.83 -5.85 -15.10
C THR A 229 19.58 -6.72 -15.10
N LEU A 230 19.75 -8.04 -15.17
CA LEU A 230 18.68 -8.98 -14.84
C LEU A 230 18.77 -9.34 -13.35
N VAL A 231 17.61 -9.52 -12.72
CA VAL A 231 17.48 -10.02 -11.35
C VAL A 231 16.64 -11.29 -11.41
N PHE A 232 17.29 -12.43 -11.23
CA PHE A 232 16.63 -13.72 -11.12
C PHE A 232 16.21 -13.91 -9.67
N VAL A 233 14.91 -14.01 -9.43
CA VAL A 233 14.36 -14.44 -8.15
C VAL A 233 14.26 -15.96 -8.20
N LEU A 234 15.02 -16.62 -7.33
CA LEU A 234 15.04 -18.07 -7.19
C LEU A 234 13.81 -18.58 -6.45
N HIS A 235 13.50 -19.86 -6.64
CA HIS A 235 12.50 -20.55 -5.83
C HIS A 235 12.94 -20.72 -4.38
N GLU A 236 11.94 -20.80 -3.51
CA GLU A 236 12.08 -21.22 -2.12
C GLU A 236 12.31 -22.74 -2.09
N HIS A 237 13.38 -23.22 -1.45
CA HIS A 237 13.74 -24.64 -1.42
C HIS A 237 12.65 -25.53 -0.78
N ASP A 238 12.06 -25.09 0.34
CA ASP A 238 10.88 -25.70 0.95
C ASP A 238 9.86 -24.63 1.36
N ARG A 239 9.12 -24.15 0.36
CA ARG A 239 8.03 -23.18 0.56
C ARG A 239 6.96 -23.69 1.53
N GLU A 240 6.71 -24.99 1.57
CA GLU A 240 5.65 -25.56 2.40
C GLU A 240 6.03 -25.58 3.89
N SER A 241 7.31 -25.78 4.23
CA SER A 241 7.78 -25.59 5.61
C SER A 241 7.75 -24.12 6.04
N ILE A 242 8.09 -23.17 5.16
CA ILE A 242 7.92 -21.74 5.43
C ILE A 242 6.45 -21.41 5.72
N ARG A 243 5.53 -21.89 4.86
CA ARG A 243 4.09 -21.68 5.02
C ARG A 243 3.54 -22.32 6.31
N ARG A 244 3.97 -23.54 6.65
CA ARG A 244 3.63 -24.20 7.92
C ARG A 244 4.14 -23.43 9.13
N ALA A 245 5.37 -22.92 9.11
CA ALA A 245 5.92 -22.10 10.18
C ALA A 245 5.13 -20.79 10.35
N ALA A 246 4.80 -20.11 9.25
CA ALA A 246 3.96 -18.91 9.25
C ALA A 246 2.53 -19.15 9.77
N GLU A 247 1.93 -20.31 9.47
CA GLU A 247 0.60 -20.68 9.98
C GLU A 247 0.64 -21.06 11.47
N ALA A 248 1.69 -21.75 11.93
CA ALA A 248 1.83 -22.13 13.34
C ALA A 248 2.22 -20.96 14.25
N ALA A 249 3.07 -20.04 13.80
CA ALA A 249 3.52 -18.89 14.58
C ALA A 249 2.53 -17.71 14.56
N SER A 250 1.49 -17.77 13.73
CA SER A 250 0.37 -16.80 13.70
C SER A 250 -0.92 -17.31 14.38
N HIS A 251 -0.88 -18.47 15.05
CA HIS A 251 -2.04 -19.04 15.74
C HIS A 251 -2.65 -18.04 16.76
N PRO A 252 -3.99 -17.85 16.80
CA PRO A 252 -4.60 -16.76 17.58
C PRO A 252 -4.61 -16.95 19.10
N ASP A 253 -4.63 -18.19 19.61
CA ASP A 253 -4.29 -18.46 21.03
C ASP A 253 -2.80 -18.81 21.17
N ASP A 254 -2.20 -18.34 22.26
CA ASP A 254 -0.76 -18.36 22.47
C ASP A 254 -0.27 -19.72 23.03
N THR A 255 -1.13 -20.53 23.68
CA THR A 255 -0.75 -21.91 24.08
C THR A 255 -0.47 -22.81 22.89
N LYS A 256 -1.07 -22.54 21.72
CA LYS A 256 -0.85 -23.28 20.47
C LYS A 256 0.06 -22.56 19.47
N ARG A 257 0.52 -21.34 19.79
CA ARG A 257 1.41 -20.56 18.92
C ARG A 257 2.85 -21.10 18.97
N ALA A 258 3.35 -21.52 17.82
CA ALA A 258 4.76 -21.86 17.67
C ALA A 258 5.65 -20.62 17.81
N PRO A 259 6.92 -20.75 18.26
CA PRO A 259 7.88 -19.66 18.14
C PRO A 259 8.10 -19.31 16.65
N HIS A 260 8.37 -18.02 16.40
CA HIS A 260 8.84 -17.57 15.09
C HIS A 260 10.23 -18.16 14.81
N LEU A 261 10.51 -18.47 13.54
CA LEU A 261 11.83 -18.92 13.10
C LEU A 261 12.87 -17.81 13.27
N GLU A 262 14.11 -18.20 13.56
CA GLU A 262 15.23 -17.28 13.38
C GLU A 262 15.59 -17.09 11.90
N ARG A 263 16.16 -15.93 11.55
CA ARG A 263 16.50 -15.58 10.14
C ARG A 263 17.46 -16.59 9.48
N GLU A 264 18.34 -17.22 10.27
CA GLU A 264 19.25 -18.27 9.80
C GLU A 264 18.57 -19.64 9.67
N GLU A 265 17.42 -19.86 10.31
CA GLU A 265 16.61 -21.05 10.12
C GLU A 265 15.73 -20.92 8.90
N LEU A 266 15.08 -19.75 8.73
CA LEU A 266 14.34 -19.41 7.52
C LEU A 266 15.23 -19.64 6.27
N ARG A 267 16.49 -19.20 6.30
CA ARG A 267 17.47 -19.38 5.22
C ARG A 267 17.68 -20.83 4.77
N LYS A 268 17.45 -21.83 5.63
CA LYS A 268 17.55 -23.27 5.29
C LYS A 268 16.42 -23.70 4.34
N PHE A 269 15.22 -23.15 4.52
CA PHE A 269 14.06 -23.39 3.65
C PHE A 269 14.01 -22.44 2.44
N VAL A 270 14.74 -21.32 2.52
CA VAL A 270 14.72 -20.22 1.55
C VAL A 270 15.81 -20.33 0.47
N THR A 271 16.97 -20.86 0.80
CA THR A 271 18.14 -20.91 -0.11
C THR A 271 18.18 -22.23 -0.85
N LEU A 272 18.24 -22.19 -2.19
CA LEU A 272 18.42 -23.41 -2.99
C LEU A 272 19.75 -24.11 -2.64
N PRO A 273 19.79 -25.46 -2.64
CA PRO A 273 21.01 -26.25 -2.54
C PRO A 273 22.11 -25.78 -3.49
N SER A 274 23.37 -25.95 -3.07
CA SER A 274 24.54 -25.46 -3.80
C SER A 274 24.61 -25.97 -5.24
N ASP A 275 24.15 -27.19 -5.51
CA ASP A 275 24.18 -27.79 -6.85
C ASP A 275 23.11 -27.21 -7.77
N GLU A 276 21.90 -27.02 -7.26
CA GLU A 276 20.79 -26.35 -7.98
C GLU A 276 21.18 -24.90 -8.31
N ARG A 277 21.74 -24.17 -7.34
CA ARG A 277 22.24 -22.81 -7.54
C ARG A 277 23.40 -22.78 -8.54
N ARG A 278 24.32 -23.74 -8.49
CA ARG A 278 25.41 -23.86 -9.48
C ARG A 278 24.88 -24.15 -10.89
N ALA A 279 23.81 -24.95 -11.03
CA ALA A 279 23.18 -25.18 -12.34
C ALA A 279 22.63 -23.89 -12.97
N VAL A 280 21.99 -23.02 -12.16
CA VAL A 280 21.52 -21.69 -12.66
C VAL A 280 22.71 -20.80 -13.04
N LEU A 281 23.77 -20.75 -12.22
CA LEU A 281 24.96 -19.93 -12.51
C LEU A 281 25.73 -20.41 -13.75
N ALA A 282 25.95 -21.71 -13.89
CA ALA A 282 26.63 -22.29 -15.05
C ALA A 282 25.86 -22.05 -16.36
N TRP A 283 24.53 -22.18 -16.34
CA TRP A 283 23.69 -21.84 -17.50
C TRP A 283 23.78 -20.35 -17.88
N LEU A 284 23.82 -19.44 -16.91
CA LEU A 284 24.03 -18.01 -17.16
C LEU A 284 25.40 -17.73 -17.77
N GLU A 285 26.45 -18.39 -17.27
CA GLU A 285 27.82 -18.24 -17.76
C GLU A 285 28.01 -18.81 -19.18
N GLU A 286 27.42 -19.98 -19.48
CA GLU A 286 27.33 -20.56 -20.84
C GLU A 286 26.74 -19.58 -21.86
N HIS A 287 25.75 -18.80 -21.44
CA HIS A 287 25.04 -17.83 -22.29
C HIS A 287 25.70 -16.43 -22.32
N GLY A 288 26.91 -16.29 -21.77
CA GLY A 288 27.64 -15.02 -21.74
C GLY A 288 26.98 -13.96 -20.85
N MET A 289 26.26 -14.39 -19.81
CA MET A 289 25.57 -13.55 -18.84
C MET A 289 26.21 -13.69 -17.45
N PRO A 290 27.43 -13.16 -17.22
CA PRO A 290 28.12 -13.34 -15.96
C PRO A 290 27.30 -12.78 -14.78
N HIS A 291 27.22 -13.59 -13.74
CA HIS A 291 26.62 -13.17 -12.49
C HIS A 291 27.49 -12.09 -11.82
N MET A 292 26.84 -11.13 -11.15
CA MET A 292 27.54 -10.14 -10.34
C MET A 292 27.79 -10.73 -8.96
N ASP A 293 29.00 -10.57 -8.41
CA ASP A 293 29.28 -10.87 -6.99
C ASP A 293 28.67 -9.79 -6.08
N VAL A 294 27.34 -9.77 -6.04
CA VAL A 294 26.52 -8.94 -5.17
C VAL A 294 25.82 -9.90 -4.23
N ARG A 295 26.35 -10.00 -3.00
CA ARG A 295 25.81 -10.88 -1.96
C ARG A 295 24.33 -10.59 -1.71
N SER A 296 23.47 -11.51 -2.15
CA SER A 296 22.02 -11.43 -1.93
C SER A 296 21.70 -11.36 -0.44
N VAL A 297 20.93 -10.36 -0.04
CA VAL A 297 20.57 -10.11 1.37
C VAL A 297 19.68 -11.23 1.91
N SER A 298 18.67 -11.68 1.14
CA SER A 298 17.87 -12.86 1.48
C SER A 298 18.57 -14.19 1.14
N GLY A 299 19.38 -14.21 0.08
CA GLY A 299 19.93 -15.42 -0.53
C GLY A 299 19.24 -15.83 -1.84
N GLN A 300 18.02 -15.31 -2.08
CA GLN A 300 17.13 -15.72 -3.18
C GLN A 300 17.34 -14.99 -4.51
N THR A 301 18.30 -14.08 -4.62
CA THR A 301 18.50 -13.30 -5.85
C THR A 301 19.86 -13.56 -6.49
N ILE A 302 19.86 -13.78 -7.80
CA ILE A 302 21.08 -13.68 -8.63
C ILE A 302 20.97 -12.40 -9.45
N PHE A 303 21.95 -11.51 -9.31
CA PHE A 303 22.11 -10.31 -10.12
C PHE A 303 23.02 -10.65 -11.30
N VAL A 304 22.66 -10.23 -12.50
CA VAL A 304 23.33 -10.62 -13.74
C VAL A 304 23.52 -9.38 -14.61
N LYS A 305 24.76 -9.12 -15.06
CA LYS A 305 25.06 -8.03 -15.98
C LYS A 305 25.06 -8.58 -17.40
N THR A 306 24.30 -7.97 -18.31
CA THR A 306 24.16 -8.47 -19.68
C THR A 306 23.80 -7.35 -20.65
N THR A 307 23.58 -7.66 -21.93
CA THR A 307 23.13 -6.71 -22.96
C THR A 307 21.81 -7.14 -23.60
N LYS A 308 21.11 -6.22 -24.26
CA LYS A 308 19.90 -6.56 -25.04
C LYS A 308 20.17 -7.63 -26.11
N GLU A 309 21.39 -7.62 -26.68
CA GLU A 309 21.81 -8.57 -27.70
C GLU A 309 21.98 -9.98 -27.12
N ALA A 310 22.65 -10.10 -25.96
CA ALA A 310 22.75 -11.36 -25.23
C ALA A 310 21.36 -11.87 -24.78
N VAL A 311 20.46 -10.99 -24.32
CA VAL A 311 19.06 -11.36 -24.06
C VAL A 311 18.38 -11.92 -25.31
N GLY A 312 18.59 -11.31 -26.48
CA GLY A 312 18.07 -11.80 -27.76
C GLY A 312 18.61 -13.17 -28.18
N ARG A 313 19.85 -13.53 -27.79
CA ARG A 313 20.43 -14.86 -28.03
C ARG A 313 19.90 -15.90 -27.05
N THR A 314 19.76 -15.56 -25.77
CA THR A 314 19.37 -16.49 -24.69
C THR A 314 17.87 -16.72 -24.58
N PHE A 315 17.09 -15.65 -24.69
CA PHE A 315 15.63 -15.66 -24.50
C PHE A 315 14.85 -15.42 -25.81
N GLY A 316 15.56 -15.49 -26.94
CA GLY A 316 15.00 -15.30 -28.27
C GLY A 316 14.74 -13.83 -28.65
N ALA A 317 14.53 -13.61 -29.95
CA ALA A 317 14.35 -12.29 -30.54
C ALA A 317 13.09 -11.55 -30.05
N GLU A 318 12.15 -12.21 -29.38
CA GLU A 318 10.96 -11.58 -28.79
C GLU A 318 11.27 -10.85 -27.49
N CYS A 319 12.11 -11.43 -26.62
CA CYS A 319 12.59 -10.73 -25.43
C CYS A 319 13.44 -9.51 -25.79
N ARG A 320 14.27 -9.60 -26.85
CA ARG A 320 14.99 -8.42 -27.37
C ARG A 320 14.05 -7.36 -27.94
N ARG A 321 13.10 -7.73 -28.81
CA ARG A 321 12.11 -6.78 -29.35
C ARG A 321 11.34 -6.08 -28.23
N TRP A 322 10.92 -6.83 -27.19
CA TRP A 322 10.27 -6.26 -26.01
C TRP A 322 11.17 -5.30 -25.22
N LEU A 323 12.48 -5.56 -25.09
CA LEU A 323 13.43 -4.62 -24.47
C LEU A 323 13.68 -3.35 -25.30
N ASP A 324 13.64 -3.47 -26.63
CA ASP A 324 13.78 -2.34 -27.56
C ASP A 324 12.49 -1.52 -27.65
N ASP A 325 11.33 -2.17 -27.57
CA ASP A 325 10.03 -1.50 -27.59
C ASP A 325 9.68 -0.92 -26.19
N LYS A 326 10.20 -1.50 -25.09
CA LYS A 326 10.12 -0.93 -23.74
C LYS A 326 10.75 0.45 -23.63
N GLU A 327 11.82 0.67 -24.38
CA GLU A 327 12.58 1.93 -24.42
C GLU A 327 11.89 2.98 -25.30
N LYS A 328 11.16 2.55 -26.34
CA LYS A 328 10.41 3.44 -27.26
C LYS A 328 9.05 3.85 -26.72
N ASP A 329 8.31 2.91 -26.12
CA ASP A 329 7.04 3.17 -25.46
C ASP A 329 6.87 2.28 -24.20
N GLU A 330 7.23 2.86 -23.05
CA GLU A 330 7.02 2.28 -21.72
C GLU A 330 5.58 1.76 -21.52
N ARG A 331 4.59 2.41 -22.17
CA ARG A 331 3.13 2.28 -21.96
C ARG A 331 2.53 1.08 -22.71
N ALA A 332 3.21 0.55 -23.74
CA ALA A 332 2.61 -0.35 -24.73
C ALA A 332 2.61 -1.85 -24.38
N LEU A 333 3.39 -2.30 -23.39
CA LEU A 333 3.84 -3.69 -23.34
C LEU A 333 3.24 -4.56 -22.22
N THR A 334 2.64 -5.67 -22.68
CA THR A 334 2.33 -6.92 -21.96
C THR A 334 3.53 -7.42 -21.13
N PRO A 335 3.31 -8.16 -20.02
CA PRO A 335 4.39 -8.89 -19.35
C PRO A 335 5.10 -9.83 -20.32
N MET A 336 6.43 -9.89 -20.27
CA MET A 336 7.20 -10.87 -21.04
C MET A 336 7.33 -12.17 -20.24
N GLU A 337 6.95 -13.29 -20.85
CA GLU A 337 7.32 -14.62 -20.37
C GLU A 337 8.77 -14.90 -20.79
N TRP A 338 9.63 -15.28 -19.84
CA TRP A 338 11.04 -15.53 -20.12
C TRP A 338 11.23 -17.01 -20.47
N PRO A 339 11.49 -17.38 -21.74
CA PRO A 339 11.71 -18.78 -22.11
C PRO A 339 13.03 -19.27 -21.50
N ILE A 340 12.91 -20.07 -20.45
CA ILE A 340 14.02 -20.68 -19.71
C ILE A 340 13.94 -22.20 -19.90
N PRO A 341 15.06 -22.93 -20.13
CA PRO A 341 15.06 -24.38 -20.20
C PRO A 341 14.42 -25.02 -18.97
N ARG A 342 13.61 -26.08 -19.14
CA ARG A 342 12.81 -26.67 -18.05
C ARG A 342 13.64 -27.09 -16.82
N GLN A 343 14.88 -27.52 -17.07
CA GLN A 343 15.88 -27.89 -16.05
C GLN A 343 16.32 -26.72 -15.16
N ILE A 344 16.19 -25.48 -15.64
CA ILE A 344 16.54 -24.23 -14.94
C ILE A 344 15.28 -23.51 -14.44
N ALA A 345 14.18 -23.57 -15.19
CA ALA A 345 12.91 -22.94 -14.85
C ALA A 345 12.32 -23.45 -13.52
N GLN A 346 12.60 -24.70 -13.14
CA GLN A 346 12.25 -25.25 -11.82
C GLN A 346 12.92 -24.51 -10.63
N TYR A 347 14.03 -23.81 -10.87
CA TYR A 347 14.78 -23.06 -9.86
C TYR A 347 14.53 -21.55 -9.91
N VAL A 348 13.94 -21.02 -10.99
CA VAL A 348 13.73 -19.58 -11.22
C VAL A 348 12.25 -19.22 -11.12
N GLN A 349 11.89 -18.51 -10.06
CA GLN A 349 10.51 -18.07 -9.79
C GLN A 349 10.09 -16.86 -10.64
N SER A 350 11.02 -15.95 -10.94
CA SER A 350 10.81 -14.86 -11.92
C SER A 350 12.13 -14.23 -12.37
N VAL A 351 12.12 -13.61 -13.56
CA VAL A 351 13.19 -12.69 -14.01
C VAL A 351 12.63 -11.27 -14.01
N LYS A 352 13.32 -10.34 -13.36
CA LYS A 352 13.01 -8.91 -13.36
C LYS A 352 14.11 -8.17 -14.12
N VAL A 353 13.75 -7.19 -14.95
CA VAL A 353 14.71 -6.36 -15.71
C VAL A 353 14.94 -5.03 -15.00
N ARG A 354 16.18 -4.55 -14.99
CA ARG A 354 16.56 -3.17 -14.65
C ARG A 354 17.28 -2.56 -15.86
N GLN A 355 16.58 -1.67 -16.55
CA GLN A 355 17.10 -0.74 -17.56
C GLN A 355 17.19 0.68 -16.96
N SER A 356 17.88 1.59 -17.65
CA SER A 356 17.75 3.03 -17.43
C SER A 356 16.37 3.54 -17.90
N GLY A 357 15.64 4.29 -17.05
CA GLY A 357 14.31 4.83 -17.38
C GLY A 357 13.13 3.89 -17.09
N ASN A 358 13.35 2.83 -16.33
CA ASN A 358 12.40 1.72 -16.11
C ASN A 358 11.27 2.08 -15.13
N ARG A 359 10.30 2.90 -15.57
CA ARG A 359 9.22 3.45 -14.70
C ARG A 359 8.19 2.42 -14.22
N ALA A 360 8.40 1.84 -13.05
CA ALA A 360 7.33 1.23 -12.29
C ALA A 360 6.40 2.34 -11.75
N ARG A 361 5.21 2.50 -12.33
CA ARG A 361 4.24 3.54 -11.91
C ARG A 361 3.44 3.16 -10.66
N SER A 362 4.14 3.06 -9.53
CA SER A 362 3.53 3.15 -8.19
C SER A 362 3.61 4.59 -7.69
N THR A 363 2.45 5.23 -7.63
CA THR A 363 2.29 6.59 -7.12
C THR A 363 0.91 6.70 -6.47
N MET A 364 0.85 7.20 -5.23
CA MET A 364 -0.43 7.55 -4.55
C MET A 364 -1.01 8.88 -5.03
N VAL A 365 -0.32 9.54 -5.95
CA VAL A 365 -0.79 10.70 -6.70
C VAL A 365 -0.90 10.24 -8.16
N ALA A 366 -1.84 10.78 -8.93
CA ALA A 366 -1.80 10.62 -10.38
C ALA A 366 -0.41 11.07 -10.88
N ASP A 367 0.23 10.28 -11.76
CA ASP A 367 1.61 10.50 -12.19
C ASP A 367 1.71 11.76 -13.06
N ALA A 368 1.76 12.93 -12.41
CA ALA A 368 1.82 14.28 -12.98
C ALA A 368 3.22 14.60 -13.53
N GLY A 369 3.86 13.61 -14.16
CA GLY A 369 5.20 13.69 -14.70
C GLY A 369 5.27 14.50 -15.99
N ALA A 370 5.77 15.73 -15.88
CA ALA A 370 6.42 16.55 -16.93
C ALA A 370 5.64 16.93 -18.21
N GLU A 371 4.60 16.22 -18.62
CA GLU A 371 3.89 16.44 -19.90
C GLU A 371 2.84 17.58 -19.85
N HIS A 372 2.68 18.26 -18.71
CA HIS A 372 1.77 19.41 -18.57
C HIS A 372 2.40 20.56 -17.74
N PRO A 373 2.34 21.82 -18.19
CA PRO A 373 2.91 22.98 -17.49
C PRO A 373 2.02 23.48 -16.32
N MET A 374 1.26 22.60 -15.69
CA MET A 374 0.48 22.93 -14.50
C MET A 374 1.43 23.03 -13.29
N GLN A 375 1.14 23.96 -12.38
CA GLN A 375 2.04 24.31 -11.27
C GLN A 375 2.42 23.09 -10.43
N PHE A 376 3.71 22.98 -10.09
CA PHE A 376 4.17 22.04 -9.06
C PHE A 376 3.37 22.26 -7.77
N PRO A 377 2.97 21.20 -7.05
CA PRO A 377 2.17 21.32 -5.85
C PRO A 377 2.86 22.19 -4.79
N THR A 378 2.28 23.35 -4.51
CA THR A 378 2.54 24.12 -3.29
C THR A 378 1.77 23.49 -2.14
N LEU A 379 2.35 23.51 -0.94
CA LEU A 379 1.65 23.18 0.31
C LEU A 379 0.69 24.33 0.65
N GLU A 380 -0.44 24.44 -0.07
CA GLU A 380 -1.41 25.52 0.14
C GLU A 380 -1.89 25.52 1.60
N GLY A 381 -1.94 26.69 2.23
CA GLY A 381 -2.33 26.83 3.65
C GLY A 381 -1.28 26.40 4.68
N ALA A 382 -0.08 25.99 4.27
CA ALA A 382 1.05 25.77 5.17
C ALA A 382 1.55 27.08 5.81
N ARG A 383 2.32 26.97 6.90
CA ARG A 383 2.83 28.10 7.70
C ARG A 383 4.31 27.92 8.05
N GLU A 384 5.05 29.02 8.09
CA GLU A 384 6.43 29.04 8.60
C GLU A 384 6.47 28.94 10.14
N SER A 385 5.47 29.52 10.82
CA SER A 385 5.27 29.38 12.26
C SER A 385 4.40 28.18 12.62
N ARG A 386 4.62 27.64 13.82
CA ARG A 386 3.80 26.59 14.44
C ARG A 386 2.30 26.96 14.38
N PRO A 387 1.39 26.01 14.08
CA PRO A 387 -0.04 26.26 14.11
C PRO A 387 -0.55 26.53 15.54
N GLU A 388 -1.60 27.35 15.63
CA GLU A 388 -2.28 27.67 16.89
C GLU A 388 -2.86 26.41 17.57
N PRO A 389 -2.99 26.40 18.91
CA PRO A 389 -3.68 25.33 19.62
C PRO A 389 -5.09 25.06 19.05
N GLY A 390 -5.34 23.82 18.62
CA GLY A 390 -6.61 23.40 18.01
C GLY A 390 -6.66 23.36 16.47
N PHE A 391 -5.61 23.79 15.77
CA PHE A 391 -5.46 23.54 14.32
C PHE A 391 -5.00 22.09 14.07
N GLY A 392 -5.84 21.24 13.47
CA GLY A 392 -5.52 19.83 13.23
C GLY A 392 -5.44 18.96 14.51
N LEU A 393 -5.06 17.70 14.35
CA LEU A 393 -4.78 16.75 15.44
C LEU A 393 -3.29 16.68 15.77
N THR A 394 -2.97 16.70 17.06
CA THR A 394 -1.63 16.46 17.62
C THR A 394 -1.46 15.00 18.06
N PRO A 395 -0.23 14.49 18.25
CA PRO A 395 -0.01 13.17 18.84
C PRO A 395 -0.70 12.98 20.20
N ALA A 396 -0.84 14.05 21.00
CA ALA A 396 -1.57 14.00 22.26
C ALA A 396 -3.08 13.78 22.06
N ASP A 397 -3.72 14.46 21.09
CA ASP A 397 -5.13 14.21 20.73
C ASP A 397 -5.33 12.75 20.33
N VAL A 398 -4.46 12.21 19.47
CA VAL A 398 -4.56 10.84 18.93
C VAL A 398 -4.37 9.79 20.03
N ARG A 399 -3.40 10.02 20.94
CA ARG A 399 -3.22 9.15 22.11
C ARG A 399 -4.45 9.15 23.01
N ALA A 400 -5.15 10.28 23.17
CA ALA A 400 -6.40 10.34 23.93
C ALA A 400 -7.58 9.66 23.20
N ILE A 401 -7.80 9.97 21.91
CA ILE A 401 -8.94 9.49 21.10
C ILE A 401 -8.96 7.95 20.98
N TYR A 402 -7.80 7.33 20.78
CA TYR A 402 -7.67 5.87 20.65
C TYR A 402 -7.11 5.18 21.90
N ARG A 403 -7.09 5.91 23.04
CA ARG A 403 -6.74 5.39 24.37
C ARG A 403 -5.40 4.64 24.39
N PHE A 404 -4.36 5.27 23.86
CA PHE A 404 -2.99 4.77 23.94
C PHE A 404 -2.47 4.76 25.39
N PRO A 405 -1.59 3.82 25.76
CA PRO A 405 -0.82 3.90 27.00
C PRO A 405 0.12 5.13 26.98
N LYS A 406 0.58 5.56 28.16
CA LYS A 406 1.51 6.70 28.24
C LYS A 406 2.84 6.33 27.58
N ALA A 407 3.49 7.30 26.94
CA ALA A 407 4.82 7.09 26.35
C ALA A 407 5.88 6.71 27.42
N THR A 408 5.64 7.03 28.69
CA THR A 408 6.48 6.60 29.84
C THR A 408 6.24 5.14 30.27
N GLU A 409 5.24 4.46 29.71
CA GLU A 409 4.86 3.08 30.02
C GLU A 409 5.17 2.16 28.84
N LEU A 410 4.81 2.58 27.62
CA LEU A 410 5.12 1.91 26.36
C LEU A 410 5.44 2.95 25.26
N ASP A 411 6.64 2.81 24.70
CA ASP A 411 7.29 3.69 23.72
C ASP A 411 7.74 2.96 22.45
N GLY A 412 7.65 1.63 22.39
CA GLY A 412 8.17 0.79 21.31
C GLY A 412 9.61 0.31 21.51
N SER A 413 10.22 0.56 22.69
CA SER A 413 11.62 0.20 22.98
C SER A 413 11.93 -1.27 22.69
N GLY A 414 12.98 -1.48 21.88
CA GLY A 414 13.45 -2.79 21.44
C GLY A 414 12.80 -3.32 20.15
N GLU A 415 11.97 -2.53 19.47
CA GLU A 415 11.44 -2.85 18.14
C GLU A 415 12.18 -2.09 17.03
N THR A 416 11.99 -2.52 15.77
CA THR A 416 12.55 -1.82 14.62
C THR A 416 11.58 -1.86 13.44
N ILE A 417 11.19 -0.68 12.98
CA ILE A 417 10.14 -0.44 11.99
C ILE A 417 10.78 -0.06 10.66
N ALA A 418 10.58 -0.87 9.63
CA ALA A 418 11.01 -0.58 8.27
C ALA A 418 9.87 0.06 7.45
N LEU A 419 10.16 1.21 6.84
CA LEU A 419 9.23 1.99 6.02
C LEU A 419 9.65 1.93 4.55
N LEU A 420 8.69 1.69 3.65
CA LEU A 420 8.92 1.77 2.20
C LEU A 420 8.54 3.17 1.68
N MET A 421 9.47 3.83 0.99
CA MET A 421 9.25 5.09 0.31
C MET A 421 9.59 4.97 -1.18
N LEU A 422 8.72 5.45 -2.07
CA LEU A 422 8.91 5.35 -3.53
C LEU A 422 9.18 6.71 -4.21
N GLY A 423 9.42 7.75 -3.41
CA GLY A 423 9.75 9.09 -3.87
C GLY A 423 9.96 10.05 -2.70
N GLY A 424 10.08 11.35 -2.98
CA GLY A 424 10.23 12.40 -1.98
C GLY A 424 11.64 12.52 -1.41
N ALA A 425 11.74 13.21 -0.29
CA ALA A 425 12.92 13.33 0.54
C ALA A 425 12.50 13.36 2.02
N LEU A 426 13.45 13.13 2.91
CA LEU A 426 13.31 13.33 4.35
C LEU A 426 14.25 14.47 4.75
N ASP A 427 13.76 15.43 5.53
CA ASP A 427 14.58 16.46 6.15
C ASP A 427 14.51 16.25 7.66
N GLU A 428 15.66 15.98 8.30
CA GLU A 428 15.72 15.70 9.73
C GLU A 428 15.33 16.94 10.56
N SER A 429 15.47 18.16 10.03
CA SER A 429 15.08 19.39 10.72
C SER A 429 13.56 19.59 10.77
N ASP A 430 12.81 19.15 9.74
CA ASP A 430 11.34 19.10 9.78
C ASP A 430 10.87 18.16 10.90
N LEU A 431 11.46 16.95 10.98
CA LEU A 431 11.11 15.95 12.00
C LEU A 431 11.39 16.42 13.43
N HIS A 432 12.56 17.02 13.67
CA HIS A 432 12.89 17.58 14.97
C HIS A 432 11.97 18.74 15.34
N ALA A 433 11.64 19.63 14.40
CA ALA A 433 10.67 20.70 14.64
C ALA A 433 9.28 20.17 15.03
N PHE A 434 8.83 19.06 14.44
CA PHE A 434 7.59 18.37 14.83
C PHE A 434 7.68 17.74 16.23
N TRP A 435 8.73 16.95 16.49
CA TRP A 435 8.90 16.22 17.74
C TRP A 435 9.15 17.13 18.95
N ASP A 436 9.97 18.17 18.81
CA ASP A 436 10.21 19.17 19.85
C ASP A 436 8.91 19.94 20.17
N ALA A 437 8.17 20.36 19.14
CA ALA A 437 6.89 21.04 19.32
C ALA A 437 5.83 20.16 20.02
N HIS A 438 5.88 18.84 19.83
CA HIS A 438 5.00 17.88 20.48
C HIS A 438 5.52 17.29 21.79
N GLY A 439 6.69 17.73 22.27
CA GLY A 439 7.24 17.29 23.55
C GLY A 439 7.66 15.82 23.55
N ILE A 440 8.34 15.39 22.48
CA ILE A 440 8.92 14.05 22.32
C ILE A 440 10.45 14.17 22.54
N PRO A 441 10.94 14.21 23.81
CA PRO A 441 12.32 14.61 24.14
C PRO A 441 13.39 13.59 23.73
N HIS A 442 12.97 12.37 23.38
CA HIS A 442 13.83 11.29 22.91
C HIS A 442 13.26 10.80 21.57
N PRO A 443 13.54 11.51 20.46
CA PRO A 443 13.12 11.07 19.14
C PRO A 443 13.81 9.75 18.75
N PRO A 444 13.18 8.94 17.88
CA PRO A 444 13.70 7.63 17.48
C PRO A 444 14.99 7.72 16.66
N GLU A 445 15.86 6.70 16.77
CA GLU A 445 16.99 6.55 15.84
C GLU A 445 16.45 6.29 14.43
N ILE A 446 16.87 7.12 13.45
CA ILE A 446 16.54 6.97 12.04
C ILE A 446 17.76 6.48 11.27
N LYS A 447 17.57 5.51 10.36
CA LYS A 447 18.52 5.21 9.27
C LYS A 447 17.83 5.29 7.91
N THR A 448 18.43 5.98 6.95
CA THR A 448 17.93 6.07 5.58
C THR A 448 18.70 5.13 4.64
N TYR A 449 17.98 4.46 3.74
CA TYR A 449 18.55 3.52 2.77
C TYR A 449 18.03 3.82 1.37
N HIS A 450 18.92 4.14 0.43
CA HIS A 450 18.55 4.38 -0.97
C HIS A 450 18.82 3.15 -1.84
N VAL A 451 17.84 2.79 -2.67
CA VAL A 451 17.83 1.55 -3.47
C VAL A 451 17.44 1.86 -4.91
N GLY A 452 18.24 1.39 -5.86
CA GLY A 452 18.05 1.65 -7.30
C GLY A 452 18.92 2.80 -7.82
N SER A 453 18.91 3.94 -7.12
CA SER A 453 19.70 5.13 -7.42
C SER A 453 20.03 5.92 -6.13
N ARG A 454 20.81 7.02 -6.25
CA ARG A 454 20.76 8.13 -5.29
C ARG A 454 19.53 9.00 -5.61
N PRO A 455 18.88 9.63 -4.62
CA PRO A 455 17.64 10.39 -4.85
C PRO A 455 17.82 11.42 -5.98
N SER A 456 17.04 11.26 -7.04
CA SER A 456 17.10 12.18 -8.18
C SER A 456 16.51 13.53 -7.77
N LYS A 457 17.05 14.63 -8.32
CA LYS A 457 16.50 15.98 -8.07
C LYS A 457 15.02 16.11 -8.47
N VAL A 458 14.52 15.24 -9.34
CA VAL A 458 13.10 15.20 -9.77
C VAL A 458 12.23 14.52 -8.71
N THR A 459 12.64 13.34 -8.24
CA THR A 459 11.89 12.58 -7.22
C THR A 459 11.90 13.28 -5.85
N SER A 460 12.98 14.00 -5.51
CA SER A 460 13.08 14.78 -4.27
C SER A 460 12.41 16.16 -4.32
N ALA A 461 12.07 16.66 -5.51
CA ALA A 461 11.40 17.97 -5.67
C ALA A 461 9.87 17.88 -5.59
N ASN A 462 9.28 16.68 -5.59
CA ASN A 462 7.84 16.53 -5.43
C ASN A 462 7.44 16.72 -3.96
N LYS A 463 6.99 17.93 -3.61
CA LYS A 463 6.55 18.30 -2.27
C LYS A 463 5.46 17.40 -1.68
N LEU A 464 4.62 16.76 -2.50
CA LEU A 464 3.63 15.80 -2.01
C LEU A 464 4.28 14.50 -1.52
N TYR A 465 5.32 14.03 -2.20
CA TYR A 465 6.07 12.85 -1.76
C TYR A 465 6.95 13.19 -0.55
N THR A 466 7.46 14.42 -0.44
CA THR A 466 8.15 14.89 0.76
C THR A 466 7.20 15.00 1.96
N LEU A 467 5.99 15.54 1.78
CA LEU A 467 4.95 15.55 2.84
C LEU A 467 4.59 14.12 3.28
N GLU A 468 4.36 13.22 2.33
CA GLU A 468 4.05 11.80 2.58
C GLU A 468 5.16 11.10 3.38
N VAL A 469 6.42 11.32 2.98
CA VAL A 469 7.61 10.80 3.68
C VAL A 469 7.73 11.36 5.10
N ALA A 470 7.59 12.69 5.25
CA ALA A 470 7.68 13.37 6.54
C ALA A 470 6.58 12.89 7.48
N MET A 471 5.30 13.03 7.11
CA MET A 471 4.17 12.68 7.97
C MET A 471 4.17 11.20 8.39
N THR A 472 4.69 10.30 7.54
CA THR A 472 4.85 8.89 7.92
C THR A 472 5.89 8.71 9.04
N VAL A 473 7.05 9.37 8.94
CA VAL A 473 8.17 9.24 9.91
C VAL A 473 7.86 9.99 11.20
N GLU A 474 7.35 11.23 11.10
CA GLU A 474 6.88 12.05 12.21
C GLU A 474 5.91 11.29 13.13
N TRP A 475 4.87 10.71 12.53
CA TRP A 475 3.79 10.08 13.28
C TRP A 475 4.15 8.71 13.84
N VAL A 476 4.90 7.87 13.12
CA VAL A 476 5.37 6.61 13.74
C VAL A 476 6.35 6.91 14.89
N GLY A 477 7.21 7.93 14.75
CA GLY A 477 8.15 8.34 15.79
C GLY A 477 7.49 8.99 17.01
N ALA A 478 6.48 9.84 16.83
CA ALA A 478 5.77 10.45 17.96
C ALA A 478 4.87 9.44 18.71
N MET A 479 4.44 8.37 18.05
CA MET A 479 3.59 7.35 18.66
C MET A 479 4.42 6.21 19.29
N ALA A 480 5.57 5.84 18.71
CA ALA A 480 6.54 4.88 19.25
C ALA A 480 8.00 5.42 19.23
N PRO A 481 8.34 6.39 20.10
CA PRO A 481 9.66 7.05 20.09
C PRO A 481 10.86 6.17 20.49
N GLY A 482 10.63 5.07 21.22
CA GLY A 482 11.67 4.09 21.57
C GLY A 482 11.94 3.05 20.46
N ALA A 483 11.11 3.01 19.41
CA ALA A 483 11.33 2.13 18.27
C ALA A 483 12.31 2.77 17.27
N ARG A 484 13.21 1.96 16.69
CA ARG A 484 14.15 2.43 15.66
C ARG A 484 13.50 2.40 14.28
N ILE A 485 13.68 3.47 13.50
CA ILE A 485 13.04 3.65 12.19
C ILE A 485 14.07 3.47 11.06
N LEU A 486 13.73 2.66 10.06
CA LEU A 486 14.53 2.46 8.86
C LEU A 486 13.72 2.91 7.63
N VAL A 487 14.16 3.96 6.94
CA VAL A 487 13.45 4.53 5.77
C VAL A 487 14.10 4.05 4.48
N TYR A 488 13.47 3.09 3.80
CA TYR A 488 13.97 2.52 2.54
C TYR A 488 13.34 3.25 1.34
N PHE A 489 14.08 4.20 0.77
CA PHE A 489 13.78 4.84 -0.50
C PHE A 489 14.11 3.88 -1.65
N VAL A 490 13.09 3.22 -2.21
CA VAL A 490 13.22 2.30 -3.34
C VAL A 490 12.76 3.01 -4.61
N ASP A 491 13.72 3.45 -5.42
CA ASP A 491 13.48 4.20 -6.65
C ASP A 491 12.70 3.35 -7.67
N PRO A 492 11.41 3.65 -7.91
CA PRO A 492 10.58 2.87 -8.81
C PRO A 492 10.86 3.20 -10.29
N MET A 493 11.68 4.22 -10.59
CA MET A 493 12.14 4.52 -11.95
C MET A 493 13.31 3.65 -12.41
N VAL A 494 13.79 2.76 -11.52
CA VAL A 494 14.91 1.84 -11.74
C VAL A 494 14.57 0.42 -11.27
N ILE A 495 13.85 0.29 -10.15
CA ILE A 495 13.45 -0.99 -9.56
C ILE A 495 12.08 -1.42 -10.08
N ALA A 496 12.06 -2.45 -10.94
CA ALA A 496 10.85 -2.95 -11.59
C ALA A 496 9.77 -3.50 -10.63
N ASP A 497 10.15 -3.90 -9.42
CA ASP A 497 9.22 -4.43 -8.41
C ASP A 497 9.64 -3.95 -7.00
N PRO A 498 9.19 -2.74 -6.58
CA PRO A 498 9.70 -2.11 -5.37
C PRO A 498 9.37 -2.87 -4.08
N TRP A 499 8.14 -3.36 -3.91
CA TRP A 499 7.72 -4.10 -2.72
C TRP A 499 8.47 -5.43 -2.57
N VAL A 500 8.63 -6.22 -3.65
CA VAL A 500 9.46 -7.44 -3.63
C VAL A 500 10.90 -7.11 -3.24
N THR A 501 11.48 -6.05 -3.83
CA THR A 501 12.85 -5.61 -3.54
C THR A 501 13.05 -5.14 -2.10
N PHE A 502 12.02 -4.55 -1.50
CA PHE A 502 11.97 -4.10 -0.11
C PHE A 502 11.82 -5.26 0.87
N LEU A 503 10.86 -6.16 0.65
CA LEU A 503 10.67 -7.37 1.47
C LEU A 503 11.93 -8.25 1.45
N LEU A 504 12.56 -8.47 0.29
CA LEU A 504 13.83 -9.18 0.15
C LEU A 504 14.97 -8.56 0.98
N LYS A 505 14.97 -7.23 1.18
CA LYS A 505 15.90 -6.57 2.10
C LYS A 505 15.53 -6.84 3.56
N VAL A 506 14.31 -6.52 3.97
CA VAL A 506 13.88 -6.59 5.38
C VAL A 506 13.96 -8.02 5.95
N ILE A 507 13.62 -9.03 5.15
CA ILE A 507 13.68 -10.44 5.56
C ILE A 507 15.14 -10.85 5.80
N GLY A 508 16.05 -10.49 4.90
CA GLY A 508 17.47 -10.83 4.99
C GLY A 508 18.32 -9.90 5.86
N ASP A 509 17.77 -8.77 6.32
CA ASP A 509 18.49 -7.81 7.18
C ASP A 509 18.73 -8.41 8.57
N ARG A 510 20.00 -8.71 8.84
CA ARG A 510 20.51 -9.29 10.10
C ARG A 510 21.24 -8.28 10.97
N GLU A 511 21.47 -7.06 10.49
CA GLU A 511 22.11 -5.99 11.26
C GLU A 511 21.04 -5.19 12.01
N ASN A 512 20.00 -4.80 11.29
CA ASN A 512 18.89 -4.04 11.86
C ASN A 512 17.69 -4.90 12.26
N THR A 513 17.65 -6.17 11.84
CA THR A 513 16.65 -7.18 12.24
C THR A 513 15.19 -6.69 12.35
N PRO A 514 14.62 -5.96 11.36
CA PRO A 514 13.32 -5.31 11.53
C PRO A 514 12.22 -6.30 11.94
N THR A 515 11.31 -5.83 12.79
CA THR A 515 10.21 -6.61 13.37
C THR A 515 8.83 -6.18 12.83
N ILE A 516 8.77 -4.99 12.25
CA ILE A 516 7.56 -4.37 11.72
C ILE A 516 7.91 -3.73 10.37
N VAL A 517 7.00 -3.81 9.42
CA VAL A 517 7.07 -3.22 8.09
C VAL A 517 5.81 -2.40 7.87
N SER A 518 5.94 -1.17 7.38
CA SER A 518 4.81 -0.36 6.94
C SER A 518 5.05 0.27 5.57
N THR A 519 3.98 0.42 4.80
CA THR A 519 3.97 1.19 3.55
C THR A 519 2.63 1.91 3.42
N SER A 520 2.68 3.21 3.14
CA SER A 520 1.53 3.96 2.63
C SER A 520 1.29 3.67 1.15
N TRP A 521 2.38 3.50 0.40
CA TRP A 521 2.37 3.31 -1.06
C TRP A 521 1.60 2.07 -1.51
N ILE A 522 0.60 2.31 -2.35
CA ILE A 522 -0.28 1.32 -2.98
C ILE A 522 -0.31 1.43 -4.51
N THR A 523 -0.92 0.44 -5.17
CA THR A 523 -1.19 0.42 -6.61
C THR A 523 -2.41 -0.47 -6.92
N PRO A 524 -3.15 -0.27 -8.03
CA PRO A 524 -4.28 -1.12 -8.40
C PRO A 524 -3.94 -2.62 -8.45
N GLU A 525 -4.74 -3.48 -7.79
CA GLU A 525 -4.50 -4.93 -7.70
C GLU A 525 -4.30 -5.57 -9.07
N ARG A 526 -5.25 -5.31 -9.99
CA ARG A 526 -5.20 -5.78 -11.38
C ARG A 526 -3.95 -5.33 -12.14
N SER A 527 -3.32 -4.23 -11.75
CA SER A 527 -2.14 -3.70 -12.42
C SER A 527 -0.87 -4.35 -11.90
N TYR A 528 -0.76 -4.55 -10.58
CA TYR A 528 0.39 -5.23 -9.98
C TYR A 528 0.43 -6.71 -10.37
N TYR A 529 -0.66 -7.45 -10.14
CA TYR A 529 -0.66 -8.90 -10.41
C TYR A 529 -0.61 -9.24 -11.90
N ARG A 530 -1.14 -8.38 -12.79
CA ARG A 530 -0.92 -8.54 -14.23
C ARG A 530 0.57 -8.48 -14.59
N VAL A 531 1.37 -7.62 -13.96
CA VAL A 531 2.79 -7.40 -14.34
C VAL A 531 3.75 -8.31 -13.56
N HIS A 532 3.43 -8.68 -12.33
CA HIS A 532 4.36 -9.40 -11.44
C HIS A 532 3.86 -10.76 -10.94
N GLY A 533 2.58 -11.07 -11.13
CA GLY A 533 1.93 -12.23 -10.54
C GLY A 533 1.86 -12.18 -9.00
N ARG A 534 1.28 -13.23 -8.41
CA ARG A 534 1.13 -13.36 -6.94
C ARG A 534 2.23 -14.18 -6.26
N ARG A 535 2.93 -15.05 -7.00
CA ARG A 535 3.77 -16.12 -6.40
C ARG A 535 4.96 -15.59 -5.61
N VAL A 536 5.64 -14.55 -6.10
CA VAL A 536 6.81 -13.96 -5.43
C VAL A 536 6.42 -13.27 -4.12
N VAL A 537 5.52 -12.30 -4.18
CA VAL A 537 5.11 -11.52 -3.00
C VAL A 537 4.48 -12.40 -1.93
N SER A 538 3.57 -13.32 -2.28
CA SER A 538 2.99 -14.25 -1.30
C SER A 538 4.07 -15.08 -0.59
N GLY A 539 5.11 -15.54 -1.31
CA GLY A 539 6.22 -16.31 -0.72
C GLY A 539 7.11 -15.47 0.21
N LEU A 540 7.27 -14.18 -0.08
CA LEU A 540 7.97 -13.25 0.81
C LEU A 540 7.13 -12.86 2.03
N LEU A 541 5.81 -12.82 1.91
CA LEU A 541 4.91 -12.62 3.05
C LEU A 541 4.79 -13.88 3.92
N ASP A 542 4.82 -15.08 3.31
CA ASP A 542 4.98 -16.36 4.03
C ASP A 542 6.30 -16.33 4.85
N GLN A 543 7.42 -15.92 4.23
CA GLN A 543 8.71 -15.74 4.90
C GLN A 543 8.66 -14.72 6.04
N ALA A 544 8.12 -13.52 5.81
CA ALA A 544 8.03 -12.46 6.81
C ALA A 544 7.19 -12.89 8.03
N ALA A 545 6.05 -13.53 7.79
CA ALA A 545 5.21 -14.09 8.85
C ALA A 545 5.94 -15.15 9.67
N ALA A 546 6.71 -16.05 9.02
CA ALA A 546 7.44 -17.12 9.68
C ALA A 546 8.56 -16.62 10.63
N ILE A 547 9.17 -15.45 10.36
CA ILE A 547 10.17 -14.82 11.26
C ILE A 547 9.56 -13.77 12.20
N GLY A 548 8.23 -13.70 12.29
CA GLY A 548 7.54 -12.77 13.17
C GLY A 548 7.72 -11.30 12.82
N VAL A 549 7.76 -10.98 11.52
CA VAL A 549 7.64 -9.63 10.99
C VAL A 549 6.19 -9.32 10.71
N THR A 550 5.70 -8.19 11.23
CA THR A 550 4.34 -7.70 10.94
C THR A 550 4.40 -6.83 9.68
N VAL A 551 3.66 -7.16 8.62
CA VAL A 551 3.61 -6.34 7.39
C VAL A 551 2.30 -5.57 7.34
N ILE A 552 2.39 -4.25 7.20
CA ILE A 552 1.27 -3.31 7.30
C ILE A 552 1.19 -2.49 5.99
N SER A 553 -0.02 -2.24 5.52
CA SER A 553 -0.29 -1.37 4.37
C SER A 553 -1.41 -0.40 4.69
N ALA A 554 -1.27 0.85 4.28
CA ALA A 554 -2.42 1.71 4.06
C ALA A 554 -3.38 1.04 3.08
N ALA A 555 -4.69 1.18 3.32
CA ALA A 555 -5.71 0.57 2.46
C ALA A 555 -5.98 1.37 1.18
N GLY A 556 -5.62 2.66 1.15
CA GLY A 556 -5.79 3.57 0.02
C GLY A 556 -6.85 4.66 0.26
N ASP A 557 -6.84 5.66 -0.61
CA ASP A 557 -7.60 6.91 -0.47
C ASP A 557 -8.65 7.11 -1.59
N TRP A 558 -8.98 6.03 -2.29
CA TRP A 558 -9.74 6.00 -3.54
C TRP A 558 -11.16 5.41 -3.39
N GLY A 559 -11.62 5.13 -2.17
CA GLY A 559 -12.87 4.44 -1.90
C GLY A 559 -12.88 3.01 -2.43
N ALA A 560 -14.06 2.49 -2.76
CA ALA A 560 -14.24 1.12 -3.28
C ALA A 560 -13.53 0.80 -4.62
N PHE A 561 -12.78 1.75 -5.18
CA PHE A 561 -12.27 1.74 -6.54
C PHE A 561 -10.74 1.85 -6.55
N ASP A 562 -10.09 1.23 -7.54
CA ASP A 562 -8.66 1.40 -7.82
C ASP A 562 -8.42 2.33 -9.02
N GLY A 563 -9.45 3.09 -9.44
CA GLY A 563 -9.53 3.87 -10.67
C GLY A 563 -8.68 5.14 -10.68
N VAL A 564 -7.39 5.03 -10.36
CA VAL A 564 -6.41 6.12 -10.35
C VAL A 564 -6.47 6.89 -11.68
N PRO A 565 -6.68 8.22 -11.68
CA PRO A 565 -6.73 9.02 -12.89
C PRO A 565 -5.43 8.93 -13.69
N ARG A 566 -5.49 8.30 -14.88
CA ARG A 566 -4.30 7.92 -15.68
C ARG A 566 -4.39 8.30 -17.16
N THR A 567 -5.59 8.57 -17.68
CA THR A 567 -5.78 8.97 -19.08
C THR A 567 -6.24 10.42 -19.15
N ILE A 568 -5.68 11.23 -20.04
CA ILE A 568 -6.16 12.59 -20.28
C ILE A 568 -7.24 12.57 -21.37
N LYS A 569 -8.44 13.11 -21.07
CA LYS A 569 -9.52 13.38 -22.03
C LYS A 569 -10.15 14.74 -21.70
N ASP A 570 -10.46 15.52 -22.74
CA ASP A 570 -11.00 16.88 -22.64
C ASP A 570 -10.19 17.81 -21.68
N GLY A 571 -8.86 17.64 -21.64
CA GLY A 571 -7.96 18.36 -20.74
C GLY A 571 -8.03 17.95 -19.27
N ARG A 572 -8.62 16.78 -18.96
CA ARG A 572 -8.78 16.26 -17.59
C ARG A 572 -8.24 14.84 -17.47
N TYR A 573 -7.59 14.53 -16.34
CA TYR A 573 -7.30 13.15 -16.00
C TYR A 573 -8.59 12.43 -15.59
N VAL A 574 -8.88 11.30 -16.23
CA VAL A 574 -10.02 10.42 -15.92
C VAL A 574 -9.56 9.10 -15.33
N GLY A 575 -10.34 8.55 -14.40
CA GLY A 575 -10.18 7.19 -13.88
C GLY A 575 -10.43 6.14 -14.96
N ASP A 576 -9.63 5.08 -14.96
CA ASP A 576 -9.66 4.00 -15.96
C ASP A 576 -10.63 2.85 -15.60
N ALA A 577 -11.02 2.71 -14.33
CA ALA A 577 -11.96 1.70 -13.85
C ALA A 577 -12.93 2.26 -12.78
N PRO A 578 -14.09 2.80 -13.18
CA PRO A 578 -15.16 3.21 -12.26
C PRO A 578 -16.01 2.02 -11.74
N TRP A 579 -15.40 0.89 -11.42
CA TRP A 579 -16.05 -0.28 -10.80
C TRP A 579 -15.17 -0.89 -9.70
N PRO A 580 -15.73 -1.60 -8.69
CA PRO A 580 -14.96 -1.98 -7.52
C PRO A 580 -13.81 -2.97 -7.79
N HIS A 581 -12.67 -2.77 -7.12
CA HIS A 581 -11.48 -3.63 -7.17
C HIS A 581 -10.68 -3.51 -5.87
N GLY A 582 -9.74 -4.43 -5.65
CA GLY A 582 -8.74 -4.30 -4.60
C GLY A 582 -7.54 -3.41 -4.96
N VAL A 583 -6.74 -3.06 -3.96
CA VAL A 583 -5.44 -2.39 -4.15
C VAL A 583 -4.31 -3.14 -3.44
N PHE A 584 -3.17 -3.24 -4.10
CA PHE A 584 -1.97 -3.91 -3.62
C PHE A 584 -1.05 -2.93 -2.88
N PRO A 585 -0.40 -3.31 -1.76
CA PRO A 585 -0.38 -4.64 -1.15
C PRO A 585 -1.48 -4.93 -0.13
N ALA A 586 -2.37 -3.99 0.17
CA ALA A 586 -3.45 -4.14 1.16
C ALA A 586 -4.33 -5.40 1.00
N VAL A 587 -4.58 -5.84 -0.24
CA VAL A 587 -5.33 -7.08 -0.54
C VAL A 587 -4.65 -8.38 -0.11
N GLU A 588 -3.35 -8.41 0.16
CA GLU A 588 -2.67 -9.66 0.49
C GLU A 588 -3.17 -10.24 1.83
N GLU A 589 -3.19 -11.58 1.91
CA GLU A 589 -3.63 -12.29 3.12
C GLU A 589 -2.74 -11.96 4.32
N ARG A 590 -1.42 -11.90 4.11
CA ARG A 590 -0.41 -11.74 5.17
C ARG A 590 0.00 -10.28 5.43
N VAL A 591 -0.85 -9.34 5.03
CA VAL A 591 -0.69 -7.89 5.28
C VAL A 591 -1.84 -7.40 6.16
N LEU A 592 -1.53 -6.61 7.19
CA LEU A 592 -2.53 -5.85 7.94
C LEU A 592 -2.93 -4.63 7.10
N SER A 593 -4.16 -4.62 6.59
CA SER A 593 -4.70 -3.49 5.82
C SER A 593 -5.36 -2.46 6.73
N VAL A 594 -4.91 -1.21 6.64
CA VAL A 594 -5.34 -0.12 7.52
C VAL A 594 -6.15 0.94 6.76
N GLY A 595 -7.46 0.95 7.01
CA GLY A 595 -8.42 1.91 6.45
C GLY A 595 -8.51 3.22 7.21
N GLY A 596 -9.37 4.10 6.71
CA GLY A 596 -9.55 5.48 7.16
C GLY A 596 -10.94 5.77 7.73
N THR A 597 -10.97 6.42 8.89
CA THR A 597 -12.16 7.06 9.46
C THR A 597 -12.12 8.58 9.35
N MET A 598 -13.29 9.20 9.49
CA MET A 598 -13.46 10.65 9.53
C MET A 598 -14.09 11.09 10.85
N ILE A 599 -13.34 11.83 11.66
CA ILE A 599 -13.85 12.41 12.91
C ILE A 599 -14.72 13.63 12.57
N THR A 600 -16.00 13.56 12.89
CA THR A 600 -16.99 14.64 12.65
C THR A 600 -17.15 15.58 13.84
N GLY A 601 -16.79 15.14 15.05
CA GLY A 601 -16.82 15.93 16.29
C GLY A 601 -15.85 15.37 17.33
N ARG A 602 -15.27 16.23 18.18
CA ARG A 602 -14.33 15.82 19.25
C ARG A 602 -14.99 15.70 20.63
N ALA A 603 -16.02 16.49 20.92
CA ALA A 603 -16.75 16.50 22.18
C ALA A 603 -18.26 16.76 21.93
N PRO A 604 -19.13 15.73 21.97
CA PRO A 604 -18.80 14.30 22.04
C PRO A 604 -17.95 13.86 20.84
N LEU A 605 -17.18 12.79 21.02
CA LEU A 605 -16.44 12.16 19.93
C LEU A 605 -17.42 11.47 18.97
N THR A 606 -17.46 11.90 17.71
CA THR A 606 -18.23 11.25 16.65
C THR A 606 -17.33 10.99 15.45
N GLU A 607 -17.41 9.79 14.89
CA GLU A 607 -16.47 9.28 13.89
C GLU A 607 -17.17 8.29 12.96
N ILE A 608 -17.00 8.47 11.65
CA ILE A 608 -17.69 7.73 10.59
C ILE A 608 -16.70 7.18 9.56
N ALA A 609 -17.11 6.31 8.65
CA ALA A 609 -16.27 5.86 7.53
C ALA A 609 -15.82 7.06 6.68
N TRP A 610 -14.54 7.12 6.30
CA TRP A 610 -14.00 8.30 5.63
C TRP A 610 -14.47 8.42 4.18
N SER A 611 -15.17 9.53 3.91
CA SER A 611 -15.34 10.10 2.58
C SER A 611 -15.44 11.63 2.71
N GLY A 612 -14.50 12.36 2.09
CA GLY A 612 -14.40 13.81 2.22
C GLY A 612 -13.74 14.49 1.01
N PRO A 613 -13.89 15.81 0.85
CA PRO A 613 -13.09 16.54 -0.14
C PRO A 613 -11.59 16.41 0.21
N PRO A 614 -10.68 16.35 -0.78
CA PRO A 614 -9.26 16.50 -0.52
C PRO A 614 -8.97 17.87 0.12
N PRO A 615 -7.85 18.02 0.85
CA PRO A 615 -7.40 19.32 1.35
C PRO A 615 -7.33 20.40 0.24
N PRO A 616 -7.51 21.69 0.61
CA PRO A 616 -7.23 22.82 -0.29
C PRO A 616 -5.85 22.70 -0.97
N GLY A 617 -5.75 23.18 -2.20
CA GLY A 617 -4.61 22.93 -3.10
C GLY A 617 -4.55 21.52 -3.66
N LEU A 618 -4.56 20.48 -2.81
CA LEU A 618 -4.39 19.09 -3.23
C LEU A 618 -5.44 18.62 -4.23
N GLY A 619 -6.71 19.07 -4.09
CA GLY A 619 -7.78 18.74 -5.04
C GLY A 619 -7.53 19.14 -6.50
N ARG A 620 -6.65 20.13 -6.77
CA ARG A 620 -6.26 20.50 -8.13
C ARG A 620 -5.28 19.51 -8.77
N VAL A 621 -4.48 18.82 -7.95
CA VAL A 621 -3.36 17.96 -8.36
C VAL A 621 -3.72 16.47 -8.28
N LEU A 622 -4.56 16.08 -7.32
CA LEU A 622 -5.06 14.70 -7.21
C LEU A 622 -6.11 14.37 -8.28
N HIS A 623 -6.81 15.38 -8.82
CA HIS A 623 -7.90 15.26 -9.79
C HIS A 623 -9.17 14.50 -9.31
N PHE A 624 -9.19 14.12 -8.03
CA PHE A 624 -10.39 13.76 -7.28
C PHE A 624 -11.08 15.02 -6.71
N VAL A 625 -12.41 14.99 -6.71
CA VAL A 625 -13.28 15.96 -6.01
C VAL A 625 -13.57 15.49 -4.58
N ARG A 626 -13.44 14.18 -4.32
CA ARG A 626 -13.66 13.53 -3.02
C ARG A 626 -12.83 12.25 -2.93
N LEU A 627 -12.03 12.15 -1.86
CA LEU A 627 -11.26 10.97 -1.45
C LEU A 627 -12.07 10.16 -0.42
N ALA A 628 -11.71 8.89 -0.24
CA ALA A 628 -12.35 8.01 0.75
C ALA A 628 -11.48 6.80 1.11
N SER A 629 -11.69 6.22 2.29
CA SER A 629 -11.02 4.98 2.70
C SER A 629 -11.24 3.87 1.66
N SER A 630 -10.15 3.32 1.12
CA SER A 630 -10.26 2.20 0.19
C SER A 630 -10.51 0.88 0.90
N GLY A 631 -11.32 0.04 0.27
CA GLY A 631 -11.81 -1.21 0.82
C GLY A 631 -12.77 -1.91 -0.13
N GLY A 632 -13.07 -3.16 0.15
CA GLY A 632 -13.83 -4.05 -0.74
C GLY A 632 -13.31 -5.47 -0.67
N PHE A 633 -13.35 -6.17 -1.82
CA PHE A 633 -12.90 -7.56 -1.93
C PHE A 633 -11.88 -7.70 -3.06
N SER A 634 -10.76 -8.36 -2.75
CA SER A 634 -9.76 -8.80 -3.71
C SER A 634 -10.37 -9.72 -4.76
N ARG A 635 -9.98 -9.56 -6.02
CA ARG A 635 -10.38 -10.48 -7.11
C ARG A 635 -9.45 -11.69 -7.27
N GLU A 636 -8.28 -11.63 -6.65
CA GLU A 636 -7.13 -12.48 -6.99
C GLU A 636 -6.58 -13.23 -5.75
N VAL A 637 -6.84 -12.72 -4.55
CA VAL A 637 -6.55 -13.33 -3.24
C VAL A 637 -7.86 -13.95 -2.69
N PRO A 638 -7.90 -15.27 -2.40
CA PRO A 638 -9.11 -15.92 -1.88
C PRO A 638 -9.43 -15.48 -0.45
N ILE A 639 -10.69 -15.69 0.00
CA ILE A 639 -11.12 -15.40 1.38
C ILE A 639 -10.25 -16.21 2.37
N PRO A 640 -9.48 -15.55 3.27
CA PRO A 640 -8.65 -16.25 4.25
C PRO A 640 -9.47 -17.00 5.30
N LYS A 641 -8.93 -18.13 5.81
CA LYS A 641 -9.61 -18.96 6.83
C LYS A 641 -10.01 -18.17 8.08
N TRP A 642 -9.12 -17.31 8.56
CA TRP A 642 -9.33 -16.47 9.75
C TRP A 642 -10.34 -15.33 9.52
N GLN A 643 -10.53 -14.91 8.27
CA GLN A 643 -11.51 -13.88 7.91
C GLN A 643 -12.90 -14.48 7.70
N LYS A 644 -13.01 -15.66 7.08
CA LYS A 644 -14.24 -16.26 6.57
C LYS A 644 -15.46 -16.09 7.48
N ASP A 645 -15.35 -16.51 8.74
CA ASP A 645 -16.45 -16.51 9.72
C ASP A 645 -16.71 -15.11 10.34
N THR A 646 -16.37 -14.07 9.60
CA THR A 646 -16.51 -12.63 9.91
C THR A 646 -17.26 -11.90 8.81
N LEU A 647 -17.36 -12.51 7.62
CA LEU A 647 -17.99 -11.90 6.45
C LEU A 647 -19.50 -12.12 6.46
N LYS A 648 -20.25 -11.04 6.21
CA LYS A 648 -21.69 -11.03 5.97
C LYS A 648 -21.96 -11.62 4.58
N GLY A 649 -23.16 -12.18 4.36
CA GLY A 649 -23.53 -12.77 3.06
C GLY A 649 -23.58 -11.75 1.91
N TRP A 650 -23.75 -10.47 2.22
CA TRP A 650 -23.73 -9.35 1.28
C TRP A 650 -23.33 -8.05 1.98
N TYR A 651 -22.89 -7.07 1.20
CA TYR A 651 -22.48 -5.75 1.65
C TYR A 651 -23.12 -4.64 0.80
N ALA A 652 -23.68 -3.63 1.46
CA ALA A 652 -24.31 -2.50 0.80
C ALA A 652 -23.28 -1.62 0.07
N ARG A 653 -23.68 -1.08 -1.08
CA ARG A 653 -23.02 0.03 -1.76
C ARG A 653 -24.08 1.07 -2.14
N GLY A 654 -23.81 2.35 -1.85
CA GLY A 654 -24.69 3.48 -2.20
C GLY A 654 -26.15 3.35 -1.72
N GLU A 655 -27.04 4.11 -2.37
CA GLU A 655 -28.49 3.92 -2.31
C GLU A 655 -28.97 3.45 -3.69
N GLY A 656 -29.65 2.30 -3.74
CA GLY A 656 -30.13 1.68 -4.98
C GLY A 656 -29.06 0.94 -5.81
N ASP A 657 -27.79 0.99 -5.43
CA ASP A 657 -26.70 0.26 -6.10
C ASP A 657 -26.72 -1.23 -5.68
N PRO A 658 -26.31 -2.19 -6.55
CA PRO A 658 -26.31 -3.61 -6.18
C PRO A 658 -25.36 -3.94 -5.03
N ALA A 659 -25.87 -4.69 -4.05
CA ALA A 659 -25.07 -5.23 -2.95
C ALA A 659 -24.05 -6.27 -3.44
N VAL A 660 -22.87 -6.30 -2.81
CA VAL A 660 -21.76 -7.17 -3.18
C VAL A 660 -21.70 -8.40 -2.27
N VAL A 661 -21.70 -9.59 -2.86
CA VAL A 661 -21.37 -10.85 -2.18
C VAL A 661 -19.84 -11.01 -2.14
N PRO A 662 -19.22 -11.35 -1.00
CA PRO A 662 -17.77 -11.56 -0.93
C PRO A 662 -17.26 -12.64 -1.88
N TYR A 663 -16.28 -12.30 -2.72
CA TYR A 663 -15.68 -13.20 -3.72
C TYR A 663 -14.18 -13.47 -3.50
N GLY A 664 -13.54 -12.78 -2.56
CA GLY A 664 -12.13 -12.90 -2.21
C GLY A 664 -11.81 -12.15 -0.91
N ARG A 665 -10.52 -12.00 -0.57
CA ARG A 665 -10.06 -11.35 0.67
C ARG A 665 -10.67 -9.96 0.82
N GLY A 666 -11.45 -9.77 1.88
CA GLY A 666 -12.06 -8.49 2.24
C GLY A 666 -11.03 -7.56 2.89
N PHE A 667 -11.02 -6.28 2.56
CA PHE A 667 -10.14 -5.28 3.17
C PHE A 667 -10.92 -3.96 3.37
N PRO A 668 -10.53 -3.07 4.31
CA PRO A 668 -9.40 -3.19 5.24
C PRO A 668 -9.62 -4.20 6.37
N ASP A 669 -8.60 -4.41 7.20
CA ASP A 669 -8.69 -5.24 8.42
C ASP A 669 -9.08 -4.42 9.65
N VAL A 670 -8.56 -3.21 9.74
CA VAL A 670 -8.73 -2.25 10.84
C VAL A 670 -8.73 -0.83 10.27
N ALA A 671 -9.10 0.17 11.06
CA ALA A 671 -8.99 1.58 10.68
C ALA A 671 -8.31 2.46 11.74
N LEU A 672 -8.02 3.69 11.35
CA LEU A 672 -7.73 4.84 12.21
C LEU A 672 -8.16 6.12 11.47
N MET A 673 -8.15 7.29 12.11
CA MET A 673 -8.49 8.55 11.41
C MET A 673 -7.58 8.79 10.19
N ALA A 674 -8.23 9.14 9.09
CA ALA A 674 -7.61 9.63 7.86
C ALA A 674 -8.01 11.09 7.57
N SER A 675 -9.10 11.57 8.17
CA SER A 675 -9.54 12.97 8.06
C SER A 675 -10.41 13.41 9.25
N GLY A 676 -10.52 14.71 9.48
CA GLY A 676 -11.18 15.30 10.64
C GLY A 676 -12.31 16.26 10.26
N SER A 677 -12.77 17.06 11.22
CA SER A 677 -13.95 17.88 11.03
C SER A 677 -13.73 18.98 10.00
N ALA A 678 -14.77 19.25 9.21
CA ALA A 678 -14.78 20.34 8.24
C ALA A 678 -15.07 21.67 8.96
N VAL A 679 -14.05 22.51 9.14
CA VAL A 679 -14.13 23.77 9.91
C VAL A 679 -14.09 24.97 8.97
N GLN A 680 -14.98 25.95 9.16
CA GLN A 680 -14.92 27.23 8.44
C GLN A 680 -13.97 28.18 9.19
N ARG A 681 -12.78 28.43 8.62
CA ARG A 681 -11.73 29.24 9.27
C ARG A 681 -12.06 30.73 9.40
N ALA A 682 -12.92 31.26 8.53
CA ALA A 682 -13.50 32.60 8.64
C ALA A 682 -14.81 32.69 7.83
N PRO A 683 -15.71 33.67 8.08
CA PRO A 683 -16.91 33.86 7.28
C PRO A 683 -16.61 33.95 5.78
N ASN A 684 -17.40 33.25 4.97
CA ASN A 684 -17.24 33.11 3.51
C ASN A 684 -15.95 32.43 3.01
N GLN A 685 -15.08 31.90 3.90
CA GLN A 685 -14.03 30.97 3.47
C GLN A 685 -14.59 29.55 3.25
N PRO A 686 -13.96 28.73 2.39
CA PRO A 686 -14.28 27.31 2.28
C PRO A 686 -14.15 26.58 3.61
N LEU A 687 -14.91 25.50 3.76
CA LEU A 687 -14.70 24.52 4.83
C LEU A 687 -13.34 23.84 4.60
N THR A 688 -12.44 23.92 5.58
CA THR A 688 -11.18 23.19 5.59
C THR A 688 -11.33 21.93 6.42
N MET A 689 -11.05 20.77 5.84
CA MET A 689 -10.86 19.53 6.61
C MET A 689 -9.71 19.74 7.59
N GLN A 690 -9.93 19.46 8.88
CA GLN A 690 -8.82 19.24 9.80
C GLN A 690 -8.18 17.90 9.49
N GLY A 691 -6.85 17.85 9.39
CA GLY A 691 -6.08 16.61 9.36
C GLY A 691 -5.24 16.47 10.62
N TYR A 692 -4.17 15.70 10.49
CA TYR A 692 -3.04 15.70 11.39
C TYR A 692 -2.17 16.94 11.19
N GLN A 693 -1.49 17.38 12.24
CA GLN A 693 -0.32 18.26 12.11
C GLN A 693 0.85 17.48 11.49
N ALA A 694 1.67 18.17 10.70
CA ALA A 694 2.94 17.67 10.15
C ALA A 694 3.83 18.87 9.77
N VAL A 695 5.14 18.65 9.61
CA VAL A 695 6.11 19.61 9.08
C VAL A 695 6.71 19.03 7.80
N ALA A 696 6.71 19.82 6.72
CA ALA A 696 7.31 19.41 5.46
C ALA A 696 7.85 20.61 4.68
N CYS A 697 9.07 20.48 4.15
CA CYS A 697 9.77 21.53 3.41
C CYS A 697 9.94 22.83 4.21
N GLY A 698 10.20 22.73 5.52
CA GLY A 698 10.33 23.87 6.43
C GLY A 698 9.01 24.55 6.79
N GLN A 699 7.85 23.92 6.53
CA GLN A 699 6.53 24.50 6.80
C GLN A 699 5.57 23.53 7.48
N TRP A 700 4.86 24.04 8.48
CA TRP A 700 3.78 23.35 9.18
C TRP A 700 2.52 23.25 8.32
N VAL A 701 1.89 22.08 8.32
CA VAL A 701 0.54 21.84 7.77
C VAL A 701 -0.38 21.28 8.86
N ASP A 702 -1.70 21.50 8.72
CA ASP A 702 -2.73 20.97 9.63
C ASP A 702 -3.72 20.03 8.92
N TYR A 703 -3.34 19.53 7.74
CA TYR A 703 -4.18 18.75 6.82
C TYR A 703 -3.51 17.45 6.32
N ALA A 704 -2.43 17.01 6.96
CA ALA A 704 -1.85 15.68 6.72
C ALA A 704 -2.91 14.60 7.07
N GLY A 705 -2.86 13.43 6.43
CA GLY A 705 -3.95 12.46 6.55
C GLY A 705 -3.94 11.41 5.46
N GLY A 706 -5.13 10.94 5.11
CA GLY A 706 -5.27 9.73 4.30
C GLY A 706 -5.00 8.47 5.11
N THR A 707 -5.19 7.31 4.49
CA THR A 707 -4.77 6.03 5.07
C THR A 707 -3.24 5.94 5.22
N SER A 708 -2.50 6.80 4.50
CA SER A 708 -1.06 7.04 4.65
C SER A 708 -0.60 7.34 6.07
N VAL A 709 -1.38 8.06 6.90
CA VAL A 709 -1.01 8.33 8.32
C VAL A 709 -1.57 7.27 9.28
N ALA A 710 -2.69 6.64 8.93
CA ALA A 710 -3.27 5.56 9.73
C ALA A 710 -2.33 4.32 9.82
N ALA A 711 -1.69 3.94 8.71
CA ALA A 711 -0.78 2.79 8.65
C ALA A 711 0.52 2.90 9.50
N PRO A 712 1.28 4.02 9.52
CA PRO A 712 2.42 4.21 10.41
C PRO A 712 2.00 4.29 11.89
N ILE A 713 0.84 4.88 12.21
CA ILE A 713 0.33 4.83 13.59
C ILE A 713 0.01 3.38 14.01
N TRP A 714 -0.55 2.56 13.11
CA TRP A 714 -0.72 1.12 13.36
C TRP A 714 0.61 0.35 13.47
N ALA A 715 1.68 0.78 12.79
CA ALA A 715 3.03 0.25 13.01
C ALA A 715 3.56 0.59 14.41
N ALA A 716 3.31 1.81 14.90
CA ALA A 716 3.63 2.19 16.28
C ALA A 716 2.81 1.36 17.29
N ILE A 717 1.50 1.16 17.08
CA ILE A 717 0.65 0.29 17.92
C ILE A 717 1.26 -1.11 18.05
N VAL A 718 1.67 -1.72 16.93
CA VAL A 718 2.30 -3.06 16.91
C VAL A 718 3.65 -3.05 17.64
N ALA A 719 4.40 -1.94 17.62
CA ALA A 719 5.63 -1.81 18.41
C ALA A 719 5.34 -1.84 19.92
N LEU A 720 4.32 -1.11 20.37
CA LEU A 720 3.87 -1.13 21.77
C LEU A 720 3.39 -2.53 22.19
N MET A 721 2.67 -3.23 21.31
CA MET A 721 2.25 -4.63 21.54
C MET A 721 3.45 -5.58 21.71
N ASN A 722 4.46 -5.50 20.84
CA ASN A 722 5.63 -6.37 20.91
C ASN A 722 6.49 -6.09 22.15
N GLN A 723 6.64 -4.81 22.54
CA GLN A 723 7.29 -4.41 23.79
C GLN A 723 6.56 -5.01 25.01
N ALA A 724 5.24 -4.84 25.08
CA ALA A 724 4.43 -5.35 26.19
C ALA A 724 4.43 -6.90 26.24
N ARG A 725 4.39 -7.56 25.08
CA ARG A 725 4.50 -9.03 24.99
C ARG A 725 5.88 -9.53 25.42
N ARG A 726 6.96 -8.85 25.02
CA ARG A 726 8.32 -9.14 25.50
C ARG A 726 8.41 -9.04 27.03
N ALA A 727 7.83 -7.99 27.62
CA ALA A 727 7.76 -7.82 29.08
C ALA A 727 6.94 -8.95 29.77
N ALA A 728 5.87 -9.44 29.12
CA ALA A 728 5.07 -10.57 29.58
C ALA A 728 5.68 -11.97 29.31
N GLY A 729 6.93 -12.04 28.81
CA GLY A 729 7.57 -13.30 28.45
C GLY A 729 6.86 -14.03 27.30
N LEU A 730 6.45 -13.30 26.27
CA LEU A 730 5.81 -13.78 25.04
C LEU A 730 6.58 -13.32 23.80
N GLY A 731 6.55 -14.13 22.73
CA GLY A 731 7.09 -13.75 21.42
C GLY A 731 6.27 -12.65 20.73
N ARG A 732 6.86 -11.99 19.72
CA ARG A 732 6.23 -10.94 18.89
C ARG A 732 4.88 -11.39 18.30
N VAL A 733 4.03 -10.45 17.92
CA VAL A 733 2.73 -10.74 17.28
C VAL A 733 2.86 -11.32 15.87
N GLY A 734 3.88 -10.89 15.10
CA GLY A 734 4.14 -11.37 13.74
C GLY A 734 2.97 -11.11 12.79
N PHE A 735 2.55 -12.12 12.02
CA PHE A 735 1.34 -12.01 11.21
C PHE A 735 0.08 -11.93 12.10
N ILE A 736 -0.39 -10.70 12.33
CA ILE A 736 -1.34 -10.38 13.40
C ILE A 736 -2.81 -10.62 13.04
N ASN A 737 -3.18 -10.65 11.75
CA ASN A 737 -4.60 -10.68 11.35
C ASN A 737 -5.42 -11.82 12.00
N PRO A 738 -4.94 -13.08 12.08
CA PRO A 738 -5.68 -14.14 12.77
C PRO A 738 -5.98 -13.82 14.23
N MET A 739 -5.05 -13.15 14.92
CA MET A 739 -5.18 -12.72 16.30
C MET A 739 -6.20 -11.59 16.45
N LEU A 740 -6.14 -10.54 15.61
CA LEU A 740 -7.12 -9.43 15.66
C LEU A 740 -8.55 -9.92 15.39
N TYR A 741 -8.72 -10.78 14.38
CA TYR A 741 -10.02 -11.33 14.03
C TYR A 741 -10.56 -12.33 15.07
N ALA A 742 -9.71 -12.95 15.88
CA ALA A 742 -10.15 -13.70 17.07
C ALA A 742 -10.56 -12.75 18.21
N LEU A 743 -9.71 -11.77 18.53
CA LEU A 743 -9.92 -10.82 19.64
C LEU A 743 -11.11 -9.87 19.46
N ARG A 744 -11.63 -9.70 18.24
CA ARG A 744 -12.86 -8.92 17.99
C ARG A 744 -14.08 -9.37 18.82
N LYS A 745 -14.10 -10.62 19.28
CA LYS A 745 -15.22 -11.23 20.04
C LYS A 745 -15.13 -10.99 21.56
N GLU A 746 -14.06 -10.36 22.03
CA GLU A 746 -13.80 -10.14 23.45
C GLU A 746 -14.73 -9.08 24.05
N THR A 747 -14.95 -9.15 25.37
CA THR A 747 -15.75 -8.16 26.12
C THR A 747 -14.95 -7.65 27.31
N PRO A 748 -14.80 -6.32 27.50
CA PRO A 748 -15.07 -5.26 26.53
C PRO A 748 -14.28 -5.43 25.23
N ALA A 749 -14.87 -5.00 24.11
CA ALA A 749 -14.30 -5.13 22.77
C ALA A 749 -13.04 -4.24 22.62
N PRO A 750 -11.98 -4.71 21.92
CA PRO A 750 -10.79 -3.91 21.64
C PRO A 750 -10.92 -2.96 20.45
N PHE A 751 -12.04 -3.03 19.72
CA PHE A 751 -12.34 -2.13 18.63
C PHE A 751 -13.65 -1.39 18.91
N ARG A 752 -13.68 -0.09 18.64
CA ARG A 752 -14.91 0.66 18.48
C ARG A 752 -15.33 0.54 17.02
N GLU A 753 -16.45 -0.15 16.80
CA GLU A 753 -17.07 -0.28 15.48
C GLU A 753 -17.44 1.09 14.92
N ILE A 754 -17.44 1.20 13.59
CA ILE A 754 -17.82 2.42 12.87
C ILE A 754 -19.02 2.05 12.00
N SER A 755 -20.22 2.33 12.49
CA SER A 755 -21.48 1.87 11.88
C SER A 755 -22.15 2.88 10.95
N GLU A 756 -21.51 4.03 10.70
CA GLU A 756 -22.05 5.14 9.90
C GLU A 756 -21.06 5.61 8.83
N GLY A 757 -21.58 6.21 7.76
CA GLY A 757 -20.80 6.72 6.63
C GLY A 757 -20.68 5.74 5.47
N SER A 758 -19.89 6.13 4.47
CA SER A 758 -19.65 5.35 3.24
C SER A 758 -18.32 5.75 2.61
N THR A 759 -17.74 4.87 1.78
CA THR A 759 -16.48 5.13 1.07
C THR A 759 -16.67 5.71 -0.33
N ASP A 760 -17.69 6.56 -0.48
CA ASP A 760 -18.04 7.24 -1.72
C ASP A 760 -16.91 8.15 -2.23
N VAL A 761 -16.61 8.11 -3.52
CA VAL A 761 -15.69 9.07 -4.17
C VAL A 761 -16.37 9.89 -5.24
N ALA A 762 -15.72 10.98 -5.64
CA ALA A 762 -16.10 11.72 -6.83
C ALA A 762 -14.83 12.08 -7.62
N MET A 763 -14.80 11.71 -8.89
CA MET A 763 -13.66 11.89 -9.80
C MET A 763 -14.15 12.21 -11.21
N ASN A 764 -13.24 12.56 -12.12
CA ASN A 764 -13.59 12.58 -13.53
C ASN A 764 -13.59 11.15 -14.11
N VAL A 765 -14.64 10.79 -14.84
CA VAL A 765 -14.80 9.53 -15.57
C VAL A 765 -15.22 9.83 -17.01
N LEU A 766 -15.20 8.82 -17.89
CA LEU A 766 -15.81 8.94 -19.21
C LEU A 766 -17.29 8.57 -19.15
N ASN A 767 -18.15 9.41 -19.72
CA ASN A 767 -19.55 9.06 -19.95
C ASN A 767 -19.71 8.16 -21.19
N ALA A 768 -20.95 7.73 -21.48
CA ALA A 768 -21.27 6.89 -22.64
C ALA A 768 -20.96 7.51 -24.02
N HIS A 769 -20.58 8.79 -24.08
CA HIS A 769 -20.14 9.49 -25.30
C HIS A 769 -18.62 9.74 -25.33
N GLY A 770 -17.86 9.15 -24.41
CA GLY A 770 -16.40 9.31 -24.33
C GLY A 770 -15.93 10.67 -23.79
N LYS A 771 -16.83 11.48 -23.24
CA LYS A 771 -16.54 12.81 -22.67
C LYS A 771 -16.19 12.71 -21.19
N ALA A 772 -15.19 13.47 -20.75
CA ALA A 772 -14.80 13.58 -19.34
C ALA A 772 -15.86 14.35 -18.53
N VAL A 773 -16.44 13.71 -17.53
CA VAL A 773 -17.44 14.29 -16.62
C VAL A 773 -17.09 13.97 -15.17
N ILE A 774 -17.41 14.88 -14.25
CA ILE A 774 -17.33 14.57 -12.81
C ILE A 774 -18.52 13.66 -12.47
N HIS A 775 -18.25 12.54 -11.80
CA HIS A 775 -19.26 11.58 -11.38
C HIS A 775 -19.00 11.13 -9.94
N ARG A 776 -20.08 10.92 -9.18
CA ARG A 776 -20.03 10.31 -7.83
C ARG A 776 -20.12 8.80 -8.01
N LEU A 777 -19.18 8.07 -7.41
CA LEU A 777 -19.09 6.62 -7.48
C LEU A 777 -19.30 6.06 -6.07
N SER A 778 -20.32 5.22 -5.91
CA SER A 778 -20.75 4.70 -4.61
C SER A 778 -19.71 3.76 -4.00
N GLY A 779 -19.27 4.05 -2.79
CA GLY A 779 -18.41 3.17 -2.00
C GLY A 779 -19.19 2.04 -1.35
N TYR A 780 -18.56 1.38 -0.38
CA TYR A 780 -19.24 0.53 0.58
C TYR A 780 -19.82 1.37 1.71
N SER A 781 -21.00 1.00 2.21
CA SER A 781 -21.56 1.58 3.43
C SER A 781 -20.96 0.91 4.67
N ALA A 782 -20.70 1.71 5.71
CA ALA A 782 -20.30 1.18 7.01
C ALA A 782 -21.47 0.45 7.71
N GLY A 783 -21.18 -0.41 8.69
CA GLY A 783 -22.22 -1.04 9.50
C GLY A 783 -21.76 -2.19 10.41
N PRO A 784 -22.53 -2.50 11.49
CA PRO A 784 -22.08 -3.29 12.66
C PRO A 784 -21.30 -4.58 12.36
N GLY A 785 -20.31 -4.89 13.19
CA GLY A 785 -19.28 -5.90 12.91
C GLY A 785 -18.27 -5.44 11.86
N TRP A 786 -17.66 -6.38 11.13
CA TRP A 786 -16.70 -6.05 10.07
C TRP A 786 -17.38 -5.51 8.81
N ASP A 787 -16.79 -4.48 8.19
CA ASP A 787 -17.20 -3.96 6.89
C ASP A 787 -16.01 -3.59 5.95
N PRO A 788 -16.25 -3.43 4.64
CA PRO A 788 -15.22 -3.08 3.66
C PRO A 788 -14.99 -1.56 3.56
N ALA A 789 -15.35 -0.80 4.61
CA ALA A 789 -15.09 0.63 4.72
C ALA A 789 -14.03 0.93 5.81
N THR A 790 -14.14 0.23 6.95
CA THR A 790 -13.33 0.44 8.16
C THR A 790 -12.80 -0.85 8.80
N GLY A 791 -13.14 -2.02 8.25
CA GLY A 791 -12.63 -3.31 8.73
C GLY A 791 -13.30 -3.68 10.05
N LEU A 792 -12.50 -4.06 11.06
CA LEU A 792 -12.94 -4.27 12.44
C LEU A 792 -13.27 -2.96 13.19
N GLY A 793 -13.10 -1.79 12.57
CA GLY A 793 -13.21 -0.48 13.22
C GLY A 793 -11.88 0.03 13.77
N VAL A 794 -11.95 1.00 14.70
CA VAL A 794 -10.78 1.68 15.27
C VAL A 794 -10.41 1.13 16.64
N PRO A 795 -9.11 1.08 17.01
CA PRO A 795 -8.67 0.40 18.23
C PRO A 795 -8.93 1.23 19.51
N ASP A 796 -9.23 0.53 20.59
CA ASP A 796 -8.84 0.93 21.94
C ASP A 796 -7.45 0.30 22.19
N VAL A 797 -6.40 1.12 22.09
CA VAL A 797 -5.02 0.63 22.03
C VAL A 797 -4.57 0.01 23.34
N THR A 798 -4.92 0.61 24.49
CA THR A 798 -4.65 0.01 25.81
C THR A 798 -5.35 -1.34 25.94
N ARG A 799 -6.65 -1.41 25.60
CA ARG A 799 -7.42 -2.66 25.68
C ARG A 799 -6.87 -3.74 24.74
N LEU A 800 -6.45 -3.37 23.54
CA LEU A 800 -5.89 -4.33 22.58
C LEU A 800 -4.51 -4.84 23.06
N ILE A 801 -3.68 -3.99 23.67
CA ILE A 801 -2.41 -4.39 24.30
C ILE A 801 -2.64 -5.34 25.49
N GLU A 802 -3.62 -5.08 26.37
CA GLU A 802 -4.01 -6.04 27.43
C GLU A 802 -4.39 -7.41 26.88
N LEU A 803 -5.07 -7.46 25.72
CA LEU A 803 -5.61 -8.72 25.19
C LEU A 803 -4.54 -9.58 24.53
N VAL A 804 -3.55 -8.97 23.88
CA VAL A 804 -2.40 -9.66 23.27
C VAL A 804 -1.28 -9.97 24.29
N THR A 805 -1.36 -9.52 25.54
CA THR A 805 -0.38 -9.83 26.60
C THR A 805 -0.83 -10.95 27.56
N ARG A 806 -2.12 -11.30 27.54
CA ARG A 806 -2.66 -12.45 28.29
C ARG A 806 -2.24 -13.76 27.61
N ARG A 807 -1.64 -14.68 28.36
CA ARG A 807 -1.56 -16.09 27.94
C ARG A 807 -2.98 -16.67 27.84
N ARG A 808 -3.27 -17.31 26.71
CA ARG A 808 -4.56 -17.87 26.28
C ARG A 808 -4.33 -19.27 25.73
#